data_AF-A0A9D6S641-F1
#
_entry.id   AF-A0A9D6S641-F1
#
_cell.length_a   1.000
_cell.length_b   1.000
_cell.length_c   1.000
_cell.angle_alpha   90.00
_cell.angle_beta   90.00
_cell.angle_gamma   90.00
#
_symmetry.space_group_name_H-M   'P 1'
#
loop_
_entity.id
_entity.type
_entity.pdbx_description
1 polymer ?
#
loop_
_entity_poly.entity_id
_entity_poly.type
_entity_poly.pdbx_seq_one_letter_code
_entity_poly.pdbx_strand_id
1 'polypeptide(L)'
;MQNDLQSIGQLLENHAQRFADKQAIIAASVDSDKEQIISYKKLYKLVAQTASFLTNLGIKKGDRYAILMNNTPEVLLFELAGALIGATTVPLDSKRDTLERKVFKLKDTSSKALFIKLEEDNKQAELVEIEKIYPIKIFSWSDFAEFEKLLPVETTEDHYNQSLDTHYVVLYTSGTTAMPKGVLLSTKACLLNALGIVDWQRMDVNTRFNIVLPLHHINSTEFCLATLLAGGTIILNSRYSASKFWQIAAKYKATNTSIVPTILHDLLTRYDEFKAEKLDVTSFKRICIGSAPVLPEETLRFYKTFGIRVVQGYGQTETALRVAGVPVDLPEKDYQKMVKINTIGVHLANDEIAVMDQDNNEKKEGEHGEVCMSGPVLADGYLNNPEETAKAFKKGWFHSGDLGYFKIIDGKKYFFLIGRIKEIIIKGGVNLSPSAIEDSLLKNFPGIDEVAVVGIEDVRMGEEVGAAIVPKKGIDGQVLVKQIIEAGQEGKITGISAYEVPKKVFVFESLPKTSTGKIQRFETKKKVDKLLKEGQEEKRYFVRQILSTETEILKTATEINNERFAPLKAPLSEFASRAENGVLLGVFEEKLGLVGTLSCIRLKSQIAESLTSWEQATDGGTLQNNDPNGDALVCVAISVRLSKKGEQQNLQTNGIDKEKLAQLAKEKIEWYVNSDLDHVLNFHRQSKGGLPGAIVWKILEGGRDQDQSSMGYNVLMKYPGLENVKIIRSNTQRPSILLIEQALLYAKEKGIKEVIAFSRPSGFREYLISQLKNK
;
A
#
# COMPACT_ATOMS: atom_id res chain seq x y z
N MET A 1 -32.86 -28.67 2.69
CA MET A 1 -31.52 -29.11 3.12
C MET A 1 -31.12 -28.65 4.52
N GLN A 2 -31.67 -27.56 5.09
CA GLN A 2 -31.32 -27.12 6.46
C GLN A 2 -31.69 -28.11 7.59
N ASN A 3 -32.69 -28.98 7.39
CA ASN A 3 -33.20 -29.86 8.46
C ASN A 3 -32.48 -31.21 8.60
N ASP A 4 -31.52 -31.54 7.72
CA ASP A 4 -30.81 -32.84 7.70
C ASP A 4 -29.28 -32.69 7.86
N LEU A 5 -28.79 -31.54 8.36
CA LEU A 5 -27.35 -31.33 8.54
C LEU A 5 -26.83 -32.23 9.66
N GLN A 6 -25.97 -33.20 9.30
CA GLN A 6 -25.32 -34.06 10.28
C GLN A 6 -24.29 -33.28 11.10
N SER A 7 -24.15 -33.62 12.39
CA SER A 7 -23.01 -33.16 13.18
C SER A 7 -21.71 -33.73 12.61
N ILE A 8 -20.57 -33.05 12.88
CA ILE A 8 -19.24 -33.57 12.50
C ILE A 8 -19.02 -34.97 13.10
N GLY A 9 -19.50 -35.22 14.33
CA GLY A 9 -19.42 -36.53 14.96
C GLY A 9 -20.18 -37.61 14.19
N GLN A 10 -21.44 -37.34 13.86
CA GLN A 10 -22.28 -38.25 13.08
C GLN A 10 -21.67 -38.53 11.70
N LEU A 11 -21.13 -37.50 11.04
CA LEU A 11 -20.45 -37.62 9.74
C LEU A 11 -19.25 -38.58 9.84
N LEU A 12 -18.36 -38.34 10.80
CA LEU A 12 -17.15 -39.14 10.97
C LEU A 12 -17.47 -40.58 11.39
N GLU A 13 -18.48 -40.79 12.24
CA GLU A 13 -18.96 -42.12 12.62
C GLU A 13 -19.48 -42.88 11.39
N ASN A 14 -20.36 -42.26 10.60
CA ASN A 14 -20.91 -42.84 9.37
C ASN A 14 -19.79 -43.21 8.38
N HIS A 15 -18.79 -42.36 8.22
CA HIS A 15 -17.64 -42.66 7.36
C HIS A 15 -16.72 -43.73 7.93
N ALA A 16 -16.50 -43.78 9.24
CA ALA A 16 -15.73 -44.84 9.89
C ALA A 16 -16.41 -46.21 9.74
N GLN A 17 -17.74 -46.27 9.67
CA GLN A 17 -18.49 -47.49 9.39
C GLN A 17 -18.48 -47.87 7.90
N ARG A 18 -18.73 -46.90 7.00
CA ARG A 18 -18.88 -47.17 5.55
C ARG A 18 -17.56 -47.27 4.79
N PHE A 19 -16.53 -46.55 5.23
CA PHE A 19 -15.25 -46.39 4.54
C PHE A 19 -14.06 -46.63 5.49
N ALA A 20 -14.21 -47.53 6.45
CA ALA A 20 -13.29 -47.76 7.57
C ALA A 20 -11.79 -47.70 7.22
N ASP A 21 -11.37 -48.48 6.22
CA ASP A 21 -9.95 -48.64 5.84
C ASP A 21 -9.49 -47.65 4.76
N LYS A 22 -10.42 -46.87 4.21
CA LYS A 22 -10.09 -45.85 3.22
C LYS A 22 -9.30 -44.72 3.87
N GLN A 23 -8.29 -44.24 3.15
CA GLN A 23 -7.47 -43.11 3.54
C GLN A 23 -8.33 -41.83 3.63
N ALA A 24 -8.46 -41.28 4.83
CA ALA A 24 -9.09 -39.98 5.05
C ALA A 24 -8.05 -38.86 4.87
N ILE A 25 -6.85 -39.05 5.44
CA ILE A 25 -5.74 -38.10 5.37
C ILE A 25 -4.46 -38.83 4.94
N ILE A 26 -3.73 -38.25 4.00
CA ILE A 26 -2.35 -38.58 3.64
C ILE A 26 -1.52 -37.33 3.87
N ALA A 27 -0.82 -37.25 4.99
CA ALA A 27 0.10 -36.16 5.26
C ALA A 27 1.47 -36.47 4.64
N ALA A 28 1.87 -35.66 3.67
CA ALA A 28 3.13 -35.79 2.95
C ALA A 28 4.09 -34.68 3.40
N SER A 29 5.26 -35.09 3.89
CA SER A 29 6.35 -34.15 4.10
C SER A 29 6.91 -33.73 2.74
N VAL A 30 7.14 -32.43 2.57
CA VAL A 30 7.79 -31.89 1.37
C VAL A 30 9.32 -31.98 1.46
N ASP A 31 9.84 -31.91 2.68
CA ASP A 31 11.27 -31.82 2.99
C ASP A 31 11.90 -33.20 3.30
N SER A 32 11.07 -34.23 3.44
CA SER A 32 11.50 -35.62 3.65
C SER A 32 10.58 -36.58 2.92
N ASP A 33 11.02 -37.81 2.71
CA ASP A 33 10.18 -38.86 2.10
C ASP A 33 9.17 -39.47 3.09
N LYS A 34 9.01 -38.88 4.28
CA LYS A 34 8.07 -39.35 5.29
C LYS A 34 6.64 -39.02 4.89
N GLU A 35 5.77 -40.00 5.05
CA GLU A 35 4.32 -39.85 4.91
C GLU A 35 3.61 -40.44 6.13
N GLN A 36 2.42 -39.92 6.40
CA GLN A 36 1.54 -40.46 7.41
C GLN A 36 0.13 -40.62 6.85
N ILE A 37 -0.39 -41.84 6.96
CA ILE A 37 -1.72 -42.20 6.45
C ILE A 37 -2.66 -42.43 7.64
N ILE A 38 -3.81 -41.78 7.62
CA ILE A 38 -4.89 -41.95 8.60
C ILE A 38 -6.15 -42.39 7.84
N SER A 39 -6.65 -43.58 8.15
CA SER A 39 -7.92 -44.07 7.61
C SER A 39 -9.12 -43.41 8.30
N TYR A 40 -10.32 -43.49 7.72
CA TYR A 40 -11.52 -42.96 8.38
C TYR A 40 -11.77 -43.57 9.76
N LYS A 41 -11.55 -44.88 9.93
CA LYS A 41 -11.65 -45.55 11.23
C LYS A 41 -10.65 -44.99 12.25
N LYS A 42 -9.39 -44.78 11.83
CA LYS A 42 -8.36 -44.19 12.70
C LYS A 42 -8.65 -42.71 13.00
N LEU A 43 -9.13 -41.96 12.01
CA LEU A 43 -9.50 -40.55 12.15
C LEU A 43 -10.59 -40.39 13.21
N TYR A 44 -11.70 -41.13 13.09
CA TYR A 44 -12.80 -41.08 14.05
C TYR A 44 -12.32 -41.35 15.48
N LYS A 45 -11.51 -42.41 15.67
CA LYS A 45 -10.92 -42.71 16.98
C LYS A 45 -10.04 -41.57 17.50
N LEU A 46 -9.11 -41.06 16.68
CA LEU A 46 -8.20 -40.01 17.10
C LEU A 46 -8.92 -38.70 17.43
N VAL A 47 -9.99 -38.35 16.71
CA VAL A 47 -10.80 -37.17 16.98
C VAL A 47 -11.51 -37.34 18.33
N ALA A 48 -12.10 -38.51 18.61
CA ALA A 48 -12.74 -38.79 19.90
C ALA A 48 -11.74 -38.73 21.06
N GLN A 49 -10.54 -39.30 20.90
CA GLN A 49 -9.48 -39.22 21.91
C GLN A 49 -8.98 -37.78 22.10
N THR A 50 -8.86 -37.00 21.02
CA THR A 50 -8.48 -35.58 21.10
C THR A 50 -9.56 -34.76 21.82
N ALA A 51 -10.85 -35.04 21.59
CA ALA A 51 -11.97 -34.42 22.31
C ALA A 51 -11.94 -34.72 23.81
N SER A 52 -11.66 -35.97 24.19
CA SER A 52 -11.48 -36.35 25.60
C SER A 52 -10.24 -35.71 26.21
N PHE A 53 -9.13 -35.60 25.46
CA PHE A 53 -7.94 -34.86 25.91
C PHE A 53 -8.26 -33.41 26.24
N LEU A 54 -8.92 -32.68 25.34
CA LEU A 54 -9.34 -31.30 25.56
C LEU A 54 -10.28 -31.17 26.79
N THR A 55 -11.24 -32.09 26.92
CA THR A 55 -12.18 -32.11 28.04
C THR A 55 -11.47 -32.34 29.38
N ASN A 56 -10.50 -33.28 29.45
CA ASN A 56 -9.69 -33.56 30.64
C ASN A 56 -8.81 -32.37 31.05
N LEU A 57 -8.44 -31.51 30.09
CA LEU A 57 -7.75 -30.25 30.37
C LEU A 57 -8.67 -29.14 30.92
N GLY A 58 -9.98 -29.39 30.95
CA GLY A 58 -11.00 -28.46 31.42
C GLY A 58 -11.52 -27.50 30.34
N ILE A 59 -11.29 -27.80 29.07
CA ILE A 59 -11.89 -27.08 27.94
C ILE A 59 -13.35 -27.53 27.82
N LYS A 60 -14.25 -26.56 27.78
CA LYS A 60 -15.70 -26.74 27.76
C LYS A 60 -16.30 -26.07 26.52
N LYS A 61 -17.57 -26.36 26.25
CA LYS A 61 -18.36 -25.67 25.23
C LYS A 61 -18.24 -24.15 25.36
N GLY A 62 -17.96 -23.48 24.23
CA GLY A 62 -17.78 -22.02 24.12
C GLY A 62 -16.36 -21.52 24.44
N ASP A 63 -15.49 -22.38 24.97
CA ASP A 63 -14.08 -22.03 25.18
C ASP A 63 -13.30 -22.01 23.87
N ARG A 64 -12.18 -21.30 23.89
CA ARG A 64 -11.22 -21.22 22.78
C ARG A 64 -9.87 -21.78 23.19
N TYR A 65 -9.18 -22.41 22.26
CA TYR A 65 -7.78 -22.80 22.42
C TYR A 65 -7.01 -22.55 21.14
N ALA A 66 -5.73 -22.21 21.26
CA ALA A 66 -4.89 -21.89 20.15
C ALA A 66 -4.06 -23.08 19.69
N ILE A 67 -3.80 -23.14 18.39
CA ILE A 67 -2.86 -24.09 17.79
C ILE A 67 -1.80 -23.30 17.02
N LEU A 68 -0.54 -23.67 17.19
CA LEU A 68 0.61 -23.07 16.50
C LEU A 68 1.36 -24.19 15.78
N MET A 69 0.92 -24.53 14.58
CA MET A 69 1.41 -25.66 13.81
C MET A 69 1.38 -25.31 12.32
N ASN A 70 2.29 -25.90 11.54
CA ASN A 70 2.18 -25.90 10.08
C ASN A 70 1.08 -26.89 9.64
N ASN A 71 1.04 -27.23 8.36
CA ASN A 71 0.08 -28.20 7.84
C ASN A 71 0.40 -29.61 8.35
N THR A 72 -0.30 -30.04 9.40
CA THR A 72 -0.15 -31.37 9.96
C THR A 72 -1.52 -31.99 10.29
N PRO A 73 -1.64 -33.34 10.36
CA PRO A 73 -2.90 -33.98 10.72
C PRO A 73 -3.48 -33.49 12.05
N GLU A 74 -2.62 -33.17 13.01
CA GLU A 74 -2.99 -32.69 14.34
C GLU A 74 -3.90 -31.45 14.27
N VAL A 75 -3.67 -30.53 13.32
CA VAL A 75 -4.53 -29.36 13.11
C VAL A 75 -5.98 -29.77 12.88
N LEU A 76 -6.21 -30.73 11.97
CA LEU A 76 -7.55 -31.25 11.68
C LEU A 76 -8.14 -32.02 12.87
N LEU A 77 -7.31 -32.77 13.60
CA LEU A 77 -7.76 -33.48 14.80
C LEU A 77 -8.27 -32.50 15.87
N PHE A 78 -7.54 -31.40 16.09
CA PHE A 78 -7.96 -30.34 17.01
C PHE A 78 -9.22 -29.64 16.52
N GLU A 79 -9.31 -29.24 15.25
CA GLU A 79 -10.51 -28.56 14.73
C GLU A 79 -11.77 -29.43 14.87
N LEU A 80 -11.69 -30.70 14.43
CA LEU A 80 -12.80 -31.65 14.50
C LEU A 80 -13.17 -31.98 15.95
N ALA A 81 -12.18 -32.17 16.84
CA ALA A 81 -12.42 -32.44 18.25
C ALA A 81 -13.05 -31.25 18.98
N GLY A 82 -12.63 -30.03 18.64
CA GLY A 82 -13.25 -28.79 19.13
C GLY A 82 -14.72 -28.73 18.77
N ALA A 83 -15.05 -28.98 17.50
CA ALA A 83 -16.44 -29.11 17.05
C ALA A 83 -17.24 -30.15 17.84
N LEU A 84 -16.66 -31.33 18.14
CA LEU A 84 -17.34 -32.37 18.93
C LEU A 84 -17.69 -31.92 20.34
N ILE A 85 -16.88 -31.06 20.97
CA ILE A 85 -17.14 -30.60 22.35
C ILE A 85 -17.75 -29.19 22.40
N GLY A 86 -18.01 -28.59 21.23
CA GLY A 86 -18.50 -27.22 21.10
C GLY A 86 -17.48 -26.16 21.51
N ALA A 87 -16.19 -26.47 21.48
CA ALA A 87 -15.08 -25.54 21.69
C ALA A 87 -14.50 -25.08 20.34
N THR A 88 -13.81 -23.96 20.35
CA THR A 88 -13.41 -23.26 19.12
C THR A 88 -11.90 -23.20 18.98
N THR A 89 -11.42 -23.64 17.83
CA THR A 89 -9.98 -23.64 17.52
C THR A 89 -9.53 -22.26 17.03
N VAL A 90 -8.33 -21.83 17.43
CA VAL A 90 -7.71 -20.57 17.00
C VAL A 90 -6.35 -20.84 16.36
N PRO A 91 -6.28 -21.06 15.04
CA PRO A 91 -5.03 -21.25 14.33
C PRO A 91 -4.19 -19.98 14.30
N LEU A 92 -2.91 -20.09 14.67
CA LEU A 92 -1.91 -19.02 14.62
C LEU A 92 -0.93 -19.25 13.44
N ASP A 93 -0.41 -18.16 12.85
CA ASP A 93 0.58 -18.25 11.78
C ASP A 93 1.99 -18.35 12.37
N SER A 94 2.60 -19.53 12.25
CA SER A 94 3.96 -19.81 12.76
C SER A 94 5.04 -18.89 12.18
N LYS A 95 4.89 -18.48 10.90
CA LYS A 95 5.93 -17.75 10.16
C LYS A 95 5.73 -16.24 10.18
N ARG A 96 4.49 -15.77 10.28
CA ARG A 96 4.17 -14.35 10.06
C ARG A 96 3.59 -13.62 11.24
N ASP A 97 3.05 -14.33 12.20
CA ASP A 97 2.73 -13.70 13.46
C ASP A 97 4.03 -13.45 14.21
N THR A 98 4.31 -12.18 14.50
CA THR A 98 5.32 -11.81 15.49
C THR A 98 4.88 -12.30 16.86
N LEU A 99 5.81 -12.38 17.82
CA LEU A 99 5.49 -12.65 19.22
C LEU A 99 4.33 -11.77 19.73
N GLU A 100 4.38 -10.47 19.45
CA GLU A 100 3.32 -9.51 19.80
C GLU A 100 1.96 -9.90 19.21
N ARG A 101 1.91 -10.30 17.93
CA ARG A 101 0.68 -10.75 17.28
C ARG A 101 0.16 -12.05 17.85
N LYS A 102 1.04 -13.02 18.14
CA LYS A 102 0.67 -14.28 18.80
C LYS A 102 0.02 -14.00 20.15
N VAL A 103 0.70 -13.21 21.00
CA VAL A 103 0.19 -12.80 22.31
C VAL A 103 -1.13 -12.03 22.21
N PHE A 104 -1.24 -11.09 21.26
CA PHE A 104 -2.49 -10.35 21.04
C PHE A 104 -3.65 -11.30 20.72
N LYS A 105 -3.46 -12.21 19.76
CA LYS A 105 -4.50 -13.17 19.36
C LYS A 105 -4.91 -14.05 20.53
N LEU A 106 -3.94 -14.55 21.31
CA LEU A 106 -4.21 -15.37 22.51
C LEU A 106 -5.05 -14.62 23.56
N LYS A 107 -4.75 -13.33 23.78
CA LYS A 107 -5.50 -12.47 24.70
C LYS A 107 -6.90 -12.16 24.19
N ASP A 108 -7.02 -11.75 22.92
CA ASP A 108 -8.29 -11.40 22.30
C ASP A 108 -9.24 -12.60 22.24
N THR A 109 -8.71 -13.80 21.97
CA THR A 109 -9.49 -15.04 22.06
C THR A 109 -9.68 -15.57 23.47
N SER A 110 -8.99 -15.02 24.49
CA SER A 110 -8.98 -15.61 25.84
C SER A 110 -8.69 -17.12 25.80
N SER A 111 -7.70 -17.52 25.00
CA SER A 111 -7.39 -18.93 24.77
C SER A 111 -6.96 -19.62 26.06
N LYS A 112 -7.57 -20.77 26.37
CA LYS A 112 -7.28 -21.54 27.61
C LYS A 112 -6.01 -22.38 27.55
N ALA A 113 -5.61 -22.78 26.35
CA ALA A 113 -4.43 -23.58 26.10
C ALA A 113 -3.81 -23.21 24.74
N LEU A 114 -2.50 -23.43 24.61
CA LEU A 114 -1.76 -23.36 23.37
C LEU A 114 -1.15 -24.73 23.08
N PHE A 115 -1.50 -25.31 21.94
CA PHE A 115 -0.92 -26.55 21.45
C PHE A 115 0.07 -26.26 20.34
N ILE A 116 1.26 -26.86 20.42
CA ILE A 116 2.34 -26.61 19.46
C ILE A 116 3.01 -27.92 19.05
N LYS A 117 3.28 -28.03 17.76
CA LYS A 117 4.24 -29.00 17.25
C LYS A 117 5.61 -28.31 17.15
N LEU A 118 6.60 -28.84 17.85
CA LEU A 118 7.96 -28.33 17.79
C LEU A 118 8.55 -28.70 16.42
N GLU A 119 9.07 -27.70 15.73
CA GLU A 119 9.84 -27.82 14.50
C GLU A 119 11.17 -27.08 14.71
N GLU A 120 12.19 -27.34 13.88
CA GLU A 120 13.55 -26.77 14.04
C GLU A 120 13.56 -25.23 14.22
N ASP A 121 12.57 -24.53 13.66
CA ASP A 121 12.42 -23.07 13.72
C ASP A 121 11.62 -22.54 14.94
N ASN A 122 10.86 -23.40 15.66
CA ASN A 122 10.10 -23.01 16.85
C ASN A 122 11.02 -23.02 18.08
N LYS A 123 11.79 -21.95 18.22
CA LYS A 123 12.71 -21.76 19.36
C LYS A 123 11.91 -21.83 20.65
N GLN A 124 12.20 -22.82 21.49
CA GLN A 124 11.67 -22.98 22.86
C GLN A 124 11.66 -21.65 23.65
N ALA A 125 12.61 -20.75 23.34
CA ALA A 125 12.68 -19.38 23.85
C ALA A 125 11.41 -18.55 23.60
N GLU A 126 10.81 -18.61 22.40
CA GLU A 126 9.58 -17.88 22.07
C GLU A 126 8.41 -18.36 22.94
N LEU A 127 8.31 -19.68 23.19
CA LEU A 127 7.27 -20.23 24.07
C LEU A 127 7.39 -19.71 25.50
N VAL A 128 8.61 -19.66 26.02
CA VAL A 128 8.91 -19.09 27.34
C VAL A 128 8.52 -17.60 27.38
N GLU A 129 8.74 -16.85 26.30
CA GLU A 129 8.32 -15.45 26.22
C GLU A 129 6.79 -15.31 26.15
N ILE A 130 6.09 -16.15 25.38
CA ILE A 130 4.63 -16.18 25.34
C ILE A 130 4.06 -16.42 26.73
N GLU A 131 4.54 -17.46 27.44
CA GLU A 131 4.05 -17.82 28.78
C GLU A 131 4.30 -16.71 29.81
N LYS A 132 5.44 -16.01 29.71
CA LYS A 132 5.75 -14.84 30.54
C LYS A 132 4.78 -13.68 30.31
N ILE A 133 4.38 -13.42 29.07
CA ILE A 133 3.53 -12.28 28.70
C ILE A 133 2.03 -12.61 28.87
N TYR A 134 1.65 -13.86 28.67
CA TYR A 134 0.29 -14.38 28.82
C TYR A 134 0.35 -15.78 29.46
N PRO A 135 0.09 -15.91 30.78
CA PRO A 135 0.16 -17.19 31.47
C PRO A 135 -0.94 -18.14 30.95
N ILE A 136 -0.53 -19.06 30.09
CA ILE A 136 -1.38 -20.03 29.39
C ILE A 136 -0.74 -21.42 29.50
N LYS A 137 -1.56 -22.48 29.56
CA LYS A 137 -1.04 -23.85 29.51
C LYS A 137 -0.53 -24.16 28.10
N ILE A 138 0.75 -24.51 27.99
CA ILE A 138 1.38 -24.89 26.72
C ILE A 138 1.60 -26.40 26.68
N PHE A 139 1.18 -27.03 25.59
CA PHE A 139 1.40 -28.45 25.31
C PHE A 139 2.20 -28.60 24.03
N SER A 140 3.30 -29.33 24.08
CA SER A 140 4.22 -29.51 22.95
C SER A 140 4.59 -30.96 22.71
N TRP A 141 4.88 -31.28 21.45
CA TRP A 141 5.42 -32.56 20.99
C TRP A 141 6.28 -32.36 19.75
N SER A 142 7.14 -33.33 19.46
CA SER A 142 8.10 -33.26 18.34
C SER A 142 7.60 -33.99 17.10
N ASP A 143 6.80 -35.04 17.29
CA ASP A 143 6.23 -35.84 16.21
C ASP A 143 4.84 -36.38 16.53
N PHE A 144 4.22 -37.03 15.53
CA PHE A 144 2.86 -37.54 15.67
C PHE A 144 2.74 -38.68 16.69
N ALA A 145 3.78 -39.49 16.87
CA ALA A 145 3.74 -40.60 17.82
C ALA A 145 3.81 -40.08 19.27
N GLU A 146 4.55 -39.01 19.52
CA GLU A 146 4.51 -38.28 20.79
C GLU A 146 3.14 -37.66 21.04
N PHE A 147 2.52 -37.05 20.02
CA PHE A 147 1.15 -36.55 20.13
C PHE A 147 0.14 -37.65 20.48
N GLU A 148 0.17 -38.81 19.81
CA GLU A 148 -0.72 -39.94 20.09
C GLU A 148 -0.61 -40.43 21.54
N LYS A 149 0.58 -40.35 22.16
CA LYS A 149 0.78 -40.75 23.57
C LYS A 149 0.14 -39.78 24.58
N LEU A 150 -0.10 -38.52 24.19
CA LEU A 150 -0.81 -37.55 25.03
C LEU A 150 -2.32 -37.83 25.09
N LEU A 151 -2.84 -38.57 24.10
CA LEU A 151 -4.26 -38.83 23.98
C LEU A 151 -4.71 -39.96 24.94
N PRO A 152 -5.84 -39.80 25.64
CA PRO A 152 -6.37 -40.84 26.51
C PRO A 152 -6.80 -42.08 25.69
N VAL A 153 -6.66 -43.27 26.29
CA VAL A 153 -7.11 -44.52 25.67
C VAL A 153 -8.64 -44.62 25.71
N GLU A 154 -9.24 -44.28 26.83
CA GLU A 154 -10.69 -44.24 27.01
C GLU A 154 -11.26 -42.91 26.53
N THR A 155 -12.33 -42.99 25.73
CA THR A 155 -13.07 -41.84 25.20
C THR A 155 -14.40 -41.69 25.91
N THR A 156 -14.84 -40.45 26.13
CA THR A 156 -16.19 -40.16 26.60
C THR A 156 -17.14 -40.08 25.40
N GLU A 157 -18.26 -40.83 25.42
CA GLU A 157 -19.19 -40.93 24.28
C GLU A 157 -20.21 -39.77 24.19
N ASP A 158 -20.25 -38.85 25.15
CA ASP A 158 -21.26 -37.77 25.21
C ASP A 158 -21.12 -36.65 24.16
N HIS A 159 -20.14 -36.74 23.25
CA HIS A 159 -19.75 -35.62 22.37
C HIS A 159 -20.43 -35.60 20.99
N TYR A 160 -21.29 -36.57 20.66
CA TYR A 160 -21.77 -36.73 19.28
C TYR A 160 -22.94 -35.80 18.88
N ASN A 161 -23.58 -35.11 19.83
CA ASN A 161 -24.80 -34.32 19.62
C ASN A 161 -24.66 -32.83 20.04
N GLN A 162 -23.56 -32.17 19.68
CA GLN A 162 -23.43 -30.73 19.92
C GLN A 162 -24.22 -29.88 18.91
N SER A 163 -24.72 -28.74 19.39
CA SER A 163 -25.38 -27.72 18.56
C SER A 163 -24.43 -27.21 17.48
N LEU A 164 -24.92 -27.11 16.26
CA LEU A 164 -24.17 -26.58 15.11
C LEU A 164 -23.94 -25.06 15.20
N ASP A 165 -24.59 -24.39 16.14
CA ASP A 165 -24.46 -22.93 16.34
C ASP A 165 -23.20 -22.57 17.16
N THR A 166 -22.41 -23.55 17.63
CA THR A 166 -21.11 -23.27 18.23
C THR A 166 -20.07 -22.91 17.17
N HIS A 167 -19.12 -22.03 17.52
CA HIS A 167 -18.03 -21.65 16.62
C HIS A 167 -17.04 -22.81 16.40
N TYR A 168 -16.78 -23.11 15.13
CA TYR A 168 -15.81 -24.10 14.67
C TYR A 168 -14.38 -23.57 14.81
N VAL A 169 -14.16 -22.38 14.25
CA VAL A 169 -12.84 -21.76 14.18
C VAL A 169 -12.94 -20.23 14.31
N VAL A 170 -11.92 -19.62 14.92
CA VAL A 170 -11.68 -18.18 14.80
C VAL A 170 -10.45 -17.95 13.93
N LEU A 171 -10.65 -17.31 12.78
CA LEU A 171 -9.56 -16.99 11.85
C LEU A 171 -9.29 -15.50 11.81
N TYR A 172 -8.04 -15.13 12.02
CA TYR A 172 -7.63 -13.73 11.99
C TYR A 172 -7.32 -13.27 10.57
N THR A 173 -7.98 -12.20 10.13
CA THR A 173 -7.70 -11.56 8.83
C THR A 173 -6.73 -10.40 9.02
N SER A 174 -5.78 -10.24 8.09
CA SER A 174 -4.88 -9.08 8.09
C SER A 174 -5.64 -7.83 7.69
N GLY A 175 -6.15 -7.09 8.68
CA GLY A 175 -6.64 -5.73 8.50
C GLY A 175 -5.55 -4.82 7.94
N THR A 176 -5.89 -3.91 7.04
CA THR A 176 -4.90 -3.12 6.29
C THR A 176 -4.16 -2.06 7.11
N THR A 177 -4.56 -1.71 8.32
CA THR A 177 -3.83 -0.70 9.13
C THR A 177 -3.95 -0.89 10.64
N ALA A 178 -4.81 -1.80 11.08
CA ALA A 178 -5.12 -2.05 12.49
C ALA A 178 -4.72 -3.48 12.89
N MET A 179 -4.78 -3.77 14.19
CA MET A 179 -4.65 -5.12 14.72
C MET A 179 -5.58 -6.08 13.95
N PRO A 180 -5.14 -7.33 13.69
CA PRO A 180 -5.92 -8.28 12.89
C PRO A 180 -7.26 -8.57 13.57
N LYS A 181 -8.31 -8.80 12.77
CA LYS A 181 -9.67 -9.06 13.28
C LYS A 181 -9.94 -10.56 13.29
N GLY A 182 -10.40 -11.11 14.42
CA GLY A 182 -10.85 -12.50 14.50
C GLY A 182 -12.25 -12.65 13.91
N VAL A 183 -12.41 -13.48 12.88
CA VAL A 183 -13.71 -13.80 12.27
C VAL A 183 -14.30 -15.01 12.98
N LEU A 184 -15.52 -14.87 13.49
CA LEU A 184 -16.26 -15.91 14.21
C LEU A 184 -17.03 -16.80 13.23
N LEU A 185 -16.56 -18.02 12.99
CA LEU A 185 -17.20 -18.96 12.08
C LEU A 185 -17.93 -20.06 12.84
N SER A 186 -19.26 -20.13 12.71
CA SER A 186 -20.08 -21.21 13.26
C SER A 186 -19.84 -22.53 12.53
N THR A 187 -20.03 -23.64 13.25
CA THR A 187 -19.94 -24.99 12.67
C THR A 187 -20.98 -25.16 11.56
N LYS A 188 -22.17 -24.59 11.75
CA LYS A 188 -23.23 -24.53 10.74
C LYS A 188 -22.81 -23.79 9.48
N ALA A 189 -22.20 -22.61 9.60
CA ALA A 189 -21.76 -21.82 8.45
C ALA A 189 -20.72 -22.57 7.61
N CYS A 190 -19.70 -23.13 8.25
CA CYS A 190 -18.70 -23.98 7.60
C CYS A 190 -19.33 -25.22 6.96
N LEU A 191 -20.14 -26.01 7.67
CA LEU A 191 -20.75 -27.20 7.07
C LEU A 191 -21.64 -26.87 5.86
N LEU A 192 -22.43 -25.79 5.91
CA LEU A 192 -23.25 -25.36 4.78
C LEU A 192 -22.43 -24.84 3.60
N ASN A 193 -21.33 -24.12 3.86
CA ASN A 193 -20.43 -23.67 2.81
C ASN A 193 -19.70 -24.85 2.16
N ALA A 194 -19.13 -25.74 2.97
CA ALA A 194 -18.49 -26.96 2.50
C ALA A 194 -19.42 -27.83 1.65
N LEU A 195 -20.71 -27.97 2.01
CA LEU A 195 -21.71 -28.63 1.16
C LEU A 195 -21.90 -27.92 -0.19
N GLY A 196 -21.95 -26.59 -0.20
CA GLY A 196 -21.97 -25.79 -1.43
C GLY A 196 -20.74 -26.01 -2.29
N ILE A 197 -19.55 -26.13 -1.67
CA ILE A 197 -18.30 -26.48 -2.37
C ILE A 197 -18.35 -27.90 -2.92
N VAL A 198 -18.85 -28.88 -2.17
CA VAL A 198 -19.01 -30.26 -2.62
C VAL A 198 -19.87 -30.32 -3.88
N ASP A 199 -21.02 -29.63 -3.89
CA ASP A 199 -21.89 -29.55 -5.06
C ASP A 199 -21.20 -28.83 -6.23
N TRP A 200 -20.61 -27.66 -5.98
CA TRP A 200 -19.92 -26.86 -6.99
C TRP A 200 -18.79 -27.62 -7.67
N GLN A 201 -17.96 -28.32 -6.89
CA GLN A 201 -16.78 -29.04 -7.39
C GLN A 201 -17.08 -30.47 -7.86
N ARG A 202 -18.32 -30.94 -7.70
CA ARG A 202 -18.72 -32.34 -7.95
C ARG A 202 -17.85 -33.31 -7.15
N MET A 203 -17.62 -32.98 -5.88
CA MET A 203 -16.83 -33.82 -4.98
C MET A 203 -17.65 -35.06 -4.59
N ASP A 204 -16.95 -36.16 -4.50
CA ASP A 204 -17.49 -37.48 -4.22
C ASP A 204 -16.47 -38.30 -3.41
N VAL A 205 -16.82 -39.55 -3.12
CA VAL A 205 -15.93 -40.45 -2.39
C VAL A 205 -14.60 -40.66 -3.14
N ASN A 206 -14.54 -40.52 -4.46
CA ASN A 206 -13.30 -40.73 -5.21
C ASN A 206 -12.41 -39.47 -5.26
N THR A 207 -12.87 -38.37 -4.65
CA THR A 207 -12.14 -37.11 -4.64
C THR A 207 -10.91 -37.22 -3.75
N ARG A 208 -9.76 -36.83 -4.30
CA ARG A 208 -8.47 -36.77 -3.60
C ARG A 208 -7.95 -35.35 -3.69
N PHE A 209 -8.19 -34.56 -2.65
CA PHE A 209 -7.95 -33.12 -2.66
C PHE A 209 -6.55 -32.81 -2.13
N ASN A 210 -5.72 -32.22 -2.98
CA ASN A 210 -4.35 -31.83 -2.64
C ASN A 210 -4.34 -30.46 -1.96
N ILE A 211 -4.11 -30.45 -0.65
CA ILE A 211 -4.04 -29.26 0.20
C ILE A 211 -2.59 -28.77 0.22
N VAL A 212 -2.35 -27.66 -0.46
CA VAL A 212 -1.03 -27.03 -0.58
C VAL A 212 -0.94 -25.67 0.12
N LEU A 213 -2.08 -25.06 0.43
CA LEU A 213 -2.15 -23.79 1.16
C LEU A 213 -2.19 -24.05 2.68
N PRO A 214 -1.82 -23.06 3.52
CA PRO A 214 -1.78 -23.27 4.97
C PRO A 214 -3.16 -23.43 5.61
N LEU A 215 -3.28 -24.31 6.62
CA LEU A 215 -4.50 -24.60 7.38
C LEU A 215 -4.94 -23.49 8.33
N HIS A 216 -4.07 -22.51 8.63
CA HIS A 216 -4.48 -21.31 9.38
C HIS A 216 -5.18 -20.24 8.52
N HIS A 217 -5.55 -20.60 7.28
CA HIS A 217 -6.40 -19.80 6.39
C HIS A 217 -7.64 -20.59 6.01
N ILE A 218 -8.76 -19.88 5.88
CA ILE A 218 -10.08 -20.47 5.61
C ILE A 218 -10.11 -21.36 4.36
N ASN A 219 -9.25 -21.10 3.37
CA ASN A 219 -9.20 -21.90 2.13
C ASN A 219 -8.93 -23.38 2.41
N SER A 220 -7.83 -23.70 3.09
CA SER A 220 -7.47 -25.09 3.34
C SER A 220 -8.37 -25.72 4.39
N THR A 221 -8.76 -24.97 5.43
CA THR A 221 -9.73 -25.43 6.45
C THR A 221 -11.02 -25.92 5.78
N GLU A 222 -11.60 -25.09 4.92
CA GLU A 222 -12.89 -25.40 4.30
C GLU A 222 -12.79 -26.52 3.25
N PHE A 223 -11.74 -26.56 2.43
CA PHE A 223 -11.55 -27.66 1.48
C PHE A 223 -11.25 -29.00 2.17
N CYS A 224 -10.61 -29.00 3.35
CA CYS A 224 -10.51 -30.19 4.19
C CYS A 224 -11.90 -30.65 4.65
N LEU A 225 -12.74 -29.74 5.17
CA LEU A 225 -14.09 -30.06 5.61
C LEU A 225 -14.97 -30.58 4.46
N ALA A 226 -14.94 -29.92 3.30
CA ALA A 226 -15.65 -30.36 2.09
C ALA A 226 -15.18 -31.75 1.62
N THR A 227 -13.88 -32.04 1.71
CA THR A 227 -13.33 -33.35 1.35
C THR A 227 -13.82 -34.44 2.29
N LEU A 228 -13.88 -34.17 3.60
CA LEU A 228 -14.43 -35.11 4.58
C LEU A 228 -15.94 -35.31 4.38
N LEU A 229 -16.71 -34.25 4.11
CA LEU A 229 -18.15 -34.35 3.82
C LEU A 229 -18.45 -35.20 2.58
N ALA A 230 -17.61 -35.10 1.54
CA ALA A 230 -17.71 -35.95 0.35
C ALA A 230 -17.26 -37.40 0.60
N GLY A 231 -16.68 -37.71 1.77
CA GLY A 231 -16.04 -38.98 2.06
C GLY A 231 -14.75 -39.21 1.24
N GLY A 232 -14.09 -38.15 0.76
CA GLY A 232 -12.88 -38.19 -0.07
C GLY A 232 -11.59 -38.47 0.70
N THR A 233 -10.44 -38.11 0.12
CA THR A 233 -9.11 -38.19 0.76
C THR A 233 -8.44 -36.83 0.72
N ILE A 234 -7.98 -36.35 1.86
CA ILE A 234 -7.14 -35.15 1.98
C ILE A 234 -5.68 -35.56 1.75
N ILE A 235 -5.01 -34.96 0.77
CA ILE A 235 -3.55 -35.05 0.60
C ILE A 235 -2.97 -33.77 1.19
N LEU A 236 -2.46 -33.85 2.42
CA LEU A 236 -2.00 -32.70 3.19
C LEU A 236 -0.49 -32.51 3.03
N ASN A 237 -0.08 -31.44 2.35
CA ASN A 237 1.34 -31.12 2.19
C ASN A 237 1.80 -30.32 3.41
N SER A 238 2.96 -30.63 3.97
CA SER A 238 3.52 -29.90 5.13
C SER A 238 3.70 -28.40 4.88
N ARG A 239 3.94 -28.03 3.61
CA ARG A 239 3.97 -26.66 3.08
C ARG A 239 3.79 -26.68 1.57
N TYR A 240 3.60 -25.52 0.95
CA TYR A 240 3.72 -25.42 -0.50
C TYR A 240 5.19 -25.56 -0.94
N SER A 241 5.40 -26.29 -2.05
CA SER A 241 6.65 -26.30 -2.81
C SER A 241 6.34 -26.45 -4.28
N ALA A 242 6.75 -25.49 -5.09
CA ALA A 242 6.63 -25.59 -6.54
C ALA A 242 7.31 -26.87 -7.05
N SER A 243 8.49 -27.22 -6.52
CA SER A 243 9.29 -28.36 -6.99
C SER A 243 8.74 -29.72 -6.65
N LYS A 244 7.93 -29.82 -5.61
CA LYS A 244 7.32 -31.07 -5.19
C LYS A 244 5.84 -31.19 -5.56
N PHE A 245 5.21 -30.10 -6.03
CA PHE A 245 3.78 -30.04 -6.32
C PHE A 245 3.32 -31.20 -7.22
N TRP A 246 3.93 -31.33 -8.41
CA TRP A 246 3.53 -32.37 -9.36
C TRP A 246 3.89 -33.77 -8.90
N GLN A 247 5.06 -33.95 -8.25
CA GLN A 247 5.50 -35.24 -7.72
C GLN A 247 4.53 -35.79 -6.68
N ILE A 248 4.12 -34.95 -5.73
CA ILE A 248 3.14 -35.31 -4.69
C ILE A 248 1.78 -35.58 -5.32
N ALA A 249 1.34 -34.70 -6.23
CA ALA A 249 0.05 -34.86 -6.90
C ALA A 249 -0.04 -36.16 -7.71
N ALA A 250 1.02 -36.51 -8.44
CA ALA A 250 1.11 -37.76 -9.20
C ALA A 250 1.16 -38.99 -8.27
N LYS A 251 2.07 -38.97 -7.28
CA LYS A 251 2.26 -40.07 -6.31
C LYS A 251 0.94 -40.46 -5.64
N TYR A 252 0.16 -39.47 -5.20
CA TYR A 252 -1.08 -39.71 -4.47
C TYR A 252 -2.34 -39.58 -5.33
N LYS A 253 -2.20 -39.47 -6.66
CA LYS A 253 -3.31 -39.40 -7.63
C LYS A 253 -4.33 -38.31 -7.27
N ALA A 254 -3.85 -37.09 -7.04
CA ALA A 254 -4.70 -35.95 -6.74
C ALA A 254 -5.72 -35.72 -7.86
N THR A 255 -6.98 -35.48 -7.49
CA THR A 255 -8.07 -35.18 -8.43
C THR A 255 -8.37 -33.69 -8.48
N ASN A 256 -8.18 -32.99 -7.37
CA ASN A 256 -8.51 -31.58 -7.20
C ASN A 256 -7.43 -30.92 -6.34
N THR A 257 -7.24 -29.62 -6.51
CA THR A 257 -6.50 -28.77 -5.59
C THR A 257 -7.07 -27.35 -5.61
N SER A 258 -6.65 -26.53 -4.66
CA SER A 258 -6.93 -25.10 -4.62
C SER A 258 -5.61 -24.35 -4.55
N ILE A 259 -5.42 -23.41 -5.46
CA ILE A 259 -4.20 -22.61 -5.57
C ILE A 259 -4.53 -21.12 -5.64
N VAL A 260 -3.50 -20.31 -5.51
CA VAL A 260 -3.55 -18.87 -5.80
C VAL A 260 -2.85 -18.56 -7.12
N PRO A 261 -3.07 -17.38 -7.73
CA PRO A 261 -2.40 -16.96 -8.96
C PRO A 261 -0.88 -17.10 -8.95
N THR A 262 -0.21 -16.79 -7.83
CA THR A 262 1.25 -16.93 -7.75
C THR A 262 1.72 -18.38 -7.87
N ILE A 263 0.95 -19.34 -7.33
CA ILE A 263 1.26 -20.78 -7.49
C ILE A 263 1.01 -21.20 -8.94
N LEU A 264 -0.07 -20.70 -9.57
CA LEU A 264 -0.32 -20.97 -11.00
C LEU A 264 0.87 -20.50 -11.86
N HIS A 265 1.38 -19.31 -11.57
CA HIS A 265 2.56 -18.76 -12.22
C HIS A 265 3.82 -19.61 -11.99
N ASP A 266 4.13 -19.98 -10.74
CA ASP A 266 5.26 -20.86 -10.40
C ASP A 266 5.22 -22.20 -11.16
N LEU A 267 4.03 -22.78 -11.32
CA LEU A 267 3.85 -24.04 -12.04
C LEU A 267 4.05 -23.86 -13.55
N LEU A 268 3.60 -22.74 -14.12
CA LEU A 268 3.83 -22.39 -15.53
C LEU A 268 5.31 -22.17 -15.84
N THR A 269 6.04 -21.48 -14.98
CA THR A 269 7.47 -21.18 -15.19
C THR A 269 8.35 -22.42 -15.09
N ARG A 270 7.87 -23.46 -14.41
CA ARG A 270 8.59 -24.73 -14.21
C ARG A 270 8.05 -25.87 -15.09
N TYR A 271 7.46 -25.53 -16.23
CA TYR A 271 6.92 -26.51 -17.18
C TYR A 271 7.99 -27.48 -17.72
N ASP A 272 9.21 -27.00 -17.99
CA ASP A 272 10.28 -27.85 -18.52
C ASP A 272 10.69 -28.94 -17.51
N GLU A 273 10.70 -28.62 -16.22
CA GLU A 273 10.94 -29.58 -15.14
C GLU A 273 9.82 -30.62 -15.07
N PHE A 274 8.55 -30.18 -15.10
CA PHE A 274 7.40 -31.08 -15.17
C PHE A 274 7.46 -32.05 -16.36
N LYS A 275 7.81 -31.54 -17.55
CA LYS A 275 7.92 -32.34 -18.77
C LYS A 275 9.06 -33.36 -18.69
N ALA A 276 10.19 -32.99 -18.07
CA ALA A 276 11.34 -33.86 -17.89
C ALA A 276 11.04 -35.06 -16.96
N GLU A 277 10.22 -34.83 -15.92
CA GLU A 277 9.90 -35.86 -14.92
C GLU A 277 8.90 -36.93 -15.42
N LYS A 278 8.16 -36.68 -16.51
CA LYS A 278 7.18 -37.63 -17.10
C LYS A 278 6.14 -38.16 -16.08
N LEU A 279 5.70 -37.30 -15.17
CA LEU A 279 4.74 -37.66 -14.14
C LEU A 279 3.34 -37.92 -14.70
N ASP A 280 2.64 -38.93 -14.18
CA ASP A 280 1.23 -39.15 -14.47
C ASP A 280 0.34 -38.29 -13.57
N VAL A 281 -0.24 -37.25 -14.16
CA VAL A 281 -1.17 -36.32 -13.50
C VAL A 281 -2.57 -36.38 -14.10
N THR A 282 -2.89 -37.45 -14.84
CA THR A 282 -4.17 -37.63 -15.53
C THR A 282 -5.37 -37.78 -14.58
N SER A 283 -5.10 -38.05 -13.30
CA SER A 283 -6.12 -38.08 -12.25
C SER A 283 -6.75 -36.72 -11.96
N PHE A 284 -6.08 -35.60 -12.30
CA PHE A 284 -6.62 -34.26 -12.08
C PHE A 284 -7.88 -34.02 -12.91
N LYS A 285 -8.99 -33.77 -12.22
CA LYS A 285 -10.25 -33.31 -12.81
C LYS A 285 -10.22 -31.81 -13.06
N ARG A 286 -9.68 -31.02 -12.11
CA ARG A 286 -9.62 -29.55 -12.15
C ARG A 286 -8.78 -28.95 -11.02
N ILE A 287 -8.43 -27.69 -11.16
CA ILE A 287 -7.77 -26.87 -10.14
C ILE A 287 -8.68 -25.68 -9.81
N CYS A 288 -8.92 -25.42 -8.54
CA CYS A 288 -9.60 -24.20 -8.09
C CYS A 288 -8.60 -23.06 -7.97
N ILE A 289 -8.99 -21.85 -8.36
CA ILE A 289 -8.17 -20.64 -8.18
C ILE A 289 -8.98 -19.50 -7.56
N GLY A 290 -8.36 -18.69 -6.72
CA GLY A 290 -8.95 -17.46 -6.19
C GLY A 290 -8.12 -16.84 -5.08
N SER A 291 -8.78 -16.17 -4.14
CA SER A 291 -8.19 -15.43 -3.01
C SER A 291 -7.36 -14.19 -3.39
N ALA A 292 -7.02 -14.05 -4.67
CA ALA A 292 -6.38 -12.89 -5.29
C ALA A 292 -6.93 -12.68 -6.72
N PRO A 293 -6.72 -11.50 -7.34
CA PRO A 293 -7.08 -11.26 -8.74
C PRO A 293 -6.50 -12.35 -9.65
N VAL A 294 -7.36 -12.98 -10.44
CA VAL A 294 -6.98 -14.07 -11.36
C VAL A 294 -6.75 -13.48 -12.74
N LEU A 295 -5.64 -13.88 -13.36
CA LEU A 295 -5.25 -13.46 -14.70
C LEU A 295 -5.85 -14.42 -15.74
N PRO A 296 -6.76 -13.98 -16.62
CA PRO A 296 -7.36 -14.83 -17.65
C PRO A 296 -6.33 -15.46 -18.59
N GLU A 297 -5.30 -14.70 -18.97
CA GLU A 297 -4.29 -15.16 -19.92
C GLU A 297 -3.45 -16.30 -19.34
N GLU A 298 -2.97 -16.17 -18.10
CA GLU A 298 -2.23 -17.24 -17.44
C GLU A 298 -3.10 -18.47 -17.21
N THR A 299 -4.38 -18.28 -16.86
CA THR A 299 -5.34 -19.37 -16.68
C THR A 299 -5.55 -20.16 -17.99
N LEU A 300 -5.71 -19.47 -19.12
CA LEU A 300 -5.83 -20.11 -20.43
C LEU A 300 -4.51 -20.76 -20.87
N ARG A 301 -3.37 -20.12 -20.58
CA ARG A 301 -2.05 -20.69 -20.85
C ARG A 301 -1.84 -21.98 -20.05
N PHE A 302 -2.19 -21.99 -18.77
CA PHE A 302 -2.12 -23.18 -17.91
C PHE A 302 -2.95 -24.32 -18.49
N TYR A 303 -4.20 -24.04 -18.87
CA TYR A 303 -5.06 -25.03 -19.51
C TYR A 303 -4.44 -25.61 -20.79
N LYS A 304 -3.89 -24.77 -21.68
CA LYS A 304 -3.21 -25.22 -22.90
C LYS A 304 -1.95 -26.04 -22.62
N THR A 305 -1.20 -25.70 -21.58
CA THR A 305 0.08 -26.32 -21.23
C THR A 305 -0.10 -27.69 -20.56
N PHE A 306 -1.05 -27.79 -19.62
CA PHE A 306 -1.21 -28.98 -18.77
C PHE A 306 -2.47 -29.80 -19.11
N GLY A 307 -3.40 -29.28 -19.91
CA GLY A 307 -4.69 -29.93 -20.18
C GLY A 307 -5.66 -29.93 -19.00
N ILE A 308 -5.30 -29.26 -17.89
CA ILE A 308 -6.08 -29.24 -16.65
C ILE A 308 -6.85 -27.92 -16.56
N ARG A 309 -8.17 -28.02 -16.37
CA ARG A 309 -9.03 -26.84 -16.18
C ARG A 309 -8.72 -26.14 -14.86
N VAL A 310 -8.67 -24.82 -14.91
CA VAL A 310 -8.49 -23.94 -13.75
C VAL A 310 -9.77 -23.11 -13.60
N VAL A 311 -10.48 -23.33 -12.50
CA VAL A 311 -11.83 -22.79 -12.28
C VAL A 311 -11.77 -21.75 -11.17
N GLN A 312 -12.21 -20.54 -11.49
CA GLN A 312 -12.25 -19.44 -10.55
C GLN A 312 -13.39 -19.60 -9.55
N GLY A 313 -13.09 -19.31 -8.29
CA GLY A 313 -14.10 -19.08 -7.26
C GLY A 313 -13.82 -17.79 -6.51
N TYR A 314 -14.82 -17.28 -5.81
CA TYR A 314 -14.75 -16.09 -4.97
C TYR A 314 -15.32 -16.37 -3.58
N GLY A 315 -14.76 -15.68 -2.60
CA GLY A 315 -14.98 -15.98 -1.20
C GLY A 315 -14.05 -15.22 -0.27
N GLN A 316 -14.47 -15.06 0.98
CA GLN A 316 -13.71 -14.44 2.07
C GLN A 316 -13.79 -15.30 3.35
N THR A 317 -12.99 -14.95 4.36
CA THR A 317 -13.09 -15.59 5.67
C THR A 317 -14.48 -15.38 6.28
N GLU A 318 -15.05 -14.19 6.13
CA GLU A 318 -16.38 -13.83 6.61
C GLU A 318 -17.54 -14.59 5.94
N THR A 319 -17.26 -15.31 4.85
CA THR A 319 -18.25 -16.13 4.14
C THR A 319 -17.93 -17.63 4.20
N ALA A 320 -17.14 -18.05 5.18
CA ALA A 320 -16.68 -19.44 5.33
C ALA A 320 -16.03 -20.02 4.05
N LEU A 321 -15.28 -19.20 3.30
CA LEU A 321 -14.74 -19.47 1.96
C LEU A 321 -15.71 -19.16 0.81
N ARG A 322 -16.10 -20.15 -0.01
CA ARG A 322 -16.57 -19.91 -1.39
C ARG A 322 -18.07 -19.64 -1.41
N VAL A 323 -18.44 -18.54 -2.03
CA VAL A 323 -19.84 -18.13 -2.25
C VAL A 323 -20.14 -17.93 -3.72
N ALA A 324 -19.11 -17.73 -4.56
CA ALA A 324 -19.29 -17.80 -6.01
C ALA A 324 -18.28 -18.74 -6.65
N GLY A 325 -18.68 -19.35 -7.75
CA GLY A 325 -17.82 -20.24 -8.52
C GLY A 325 -18.23 -20.34 -9.99
N VAL A 326 -17.23 -20.37 -10.88
CA VAL A 326 -17.49 -20.67 -12.29
C VAL A 326 -17.97 -22.12 -12.38
N PRO A 327 -19.09 -22.42 -13.07
CA PRO A 327 -19.56 -23.79 -13.19
C PRO A 327 -18.50 -24.72 -13.80
N VAL A 328 -18.28 -25.86 -13.17
CA VAL A 328 -17.15 -26.75 -13.49
C VAL A 328 -17.40 -27.67 -14.69
N ASP A 329 -18.68 -27.95 -14.98
CA ASP A 329 -19.12 -28.90 -16.02
C ASP A 329 -19.43 -28.22 -17.36
N LEU A 330 -18.94 -26.97 -17.56
CA LEU A 330 -19.15 -26.24 -18.81
C LEU A 330 -18.51 -26.98 -20.00
N PRO A 331 -19.14 -26.94 -21.19
CA PRO A 331 -18.48 -27.31 -22.43
C PRO A 331 -17.18 -26.51 -22.59
N GLU A 332 -16.17 -27.09 -23.26
CA GLU A 332 -14.84 -26.48 -23.34
C GLU A 332 -14.85 -25.04 -23.88
N LYS A 333 -15.68 -24.78 -24.90
CA LYS A 333 -15.80 -23.46 -25.53
C LYS A 333 -16.36 -22.42 -24.56
N ASP A 334 -17.34 -22.82 -23.75
CA ASP A 334 -17.98 -21.95 -22.76
C ASP A 334 -17.08 -21.73 -21.55
N TYR A 335 -16.36 -22.77 -21.10
CA TYR A 335 -15.31 -22.62 -20.08
C TYR A 335 -14.27 -21.58 -20.51
N GLN A 336 -13.71 -21.69 -21.72
CA GLN A 336 -12.72 -20.72 -22.20
C GLN A 336 -13.32 -19.31 -22.33
N LYS A 337 -14.59 -19.19 -22.73
CA LYS A 337 -15.31 -17.90 -22.75
C LYS A 337 -15.42 -17.29 -21.35
N MET A 338 -15.82 -18.08 -20.34
CA MET A 338 -15.94 -17.62 -18.96
C MET A 338 -14.60 -17.18 -18.38
N VAL A 339 -13.52 -17.91 -18.66
CA VAL A 339 -12.16 -17.49 -18.27
C VAL A 339 -11.79 -16.17 -18.93
N LYS A 340 -12.02 -16.01 -20.24
CA LYS A 340 -11.67 -14.77 -20.98
C LYS A 340 -12.37 -13.52 -20.44
N ILE A 341 -13.62 -13.64 -20.02
CA ILE A 341 -14.38 -12.51 -19.46
C ILE A 341 -14.11 -12.28 -17.97
N ASN A 342 -13.29 -13.13 -17.35
CA ASN A 342 -12.85 -13.05 -15.95
C ASN A 342 -13.99 -12.97 -14.92
N THR A 343 -15.04 -13.77 -15.12
CA THR A 343 -16.14 -13.86 -14.14
C THR A 343 -15.73 -14.69 -12.93
N ILE A 344 -16.16 -14.26 -11.73
CA ILE A 344 -16.05 -15.08 -10.51
C ILE A 344 -17.13 -16.17 -10.44
N GLY A 345 -18.01 -16.24 -11.44
CA GLY A 345 -19.02 -17.25 -11.61
C GLY A 345 -20.38 -16.85 -11.05
N VAL A 346 -21.14 -17.85 -10.62
CA VAL A 346 -22.49 -17.73 -10.07
C VAL A 346 -22.46 -18.02 -8.58
N HIS A 347 -23.51 -17.62 -7.84
CA HIS A 347 -23.64 -17.97 -6.42
C HIS A 347 -23.65 -19.49 -6.21
N LEU A 348 -23.21 -19.96 -5.04
CA LEU A 348 -23.24 -21.37 -4.67
C LEU A 348 -24.53 -21.71 -3.91
N ALA A 349 -24.63 -22.95 -3.44
CA ALA A 349 -25.74 -23.37 -2.61
C ALA A 349 -25.62 -22.76 -1.20
N ASN A 350 -26.77 -22.42 -0.62
CA ASN A 350 -26.91 -21.84 0.72
C ASN A 350 -26.41 -20.38 0.87
N ASP A 351 -26.15 -19.69 -0.24
CA ASP A 351 -25.84 -18.26 -0.25
C ASP A 351 -26.60 -17.51 -1.36
N GLU A 352 -26.73 -16.20 -1.18
CA GLU A 352 -27.17 -15.27 -2.22
C GLU A 352 -26.12 -14.17 -2.40
N ILE A 353 -25.98 -13.69 -3.63
CA ILE A 353 -25.09 -12.58 -3.97
C ILE A 353 -25.88 -11.47 -4.68
N ALA A 354 -25.69 -10.24 -4.20
CA ALA A 354 -26.23 -9.03 -4.79
C ALA A 354 -25.10 -8.00 -5.01
N VAL A 355 -25.31 -7.11 -5.97
CA VAL A 355 -24.46 -5.92 -6.13
C VAL A 355 -25.26 -4.75 -5.61
N MET A 356 -24.78 -4.08 -4.57
CA MET A 356 -25.54 -3.07 -3.83
C MET A 356 -24.91 -1.68 -3.91
N ASP A 357 -25.75 -0.66 -3.75
CA ASP A 357 -25.31 0.70 -3.48
C ASP A 357 -25.10 0.99 -1.99
N GLN A 358 -24.75 2.24 -1.68
CA GLN A 358 -24.47 2.69 -0.30
C GLN A 358 -25.70 2.62 0.61
N ASP A 359 -26.90 2.61 0.05
CA ASP A 359 -28.18 2.59 0.77
C ASP A 359 -28.75 1.18 0.94
N ASN A 360 -28.02 0.14 0.47
CA ASN A 360 -28.43 -1.27 0.37
C ASN A 360 -29.51 -1.56 -0.68
N ASN A 361 -29.59 -0.77 -1.75
CA ASN A 361 -30.43 -1.11 -2.88
C ASN A 361 -29.62 -1.93 -3.90
N GLU A 362 -30.23 -2.97 -4.44
CA GLU A 362 -29.61 -3.78 -5.48
C GLU A 362 -29.50 -2.99 -6.79
N LYS A 363 -28.33 -3.06 -7.41
CA LYS A 363 -28.00 -2.45 -8.70
C LYS A 363 -28.60 -3.22 -9.87
N LYS A 364 -28.76 -2.54 -11.01
CA LYS A 364 -29.18 -3.19 -12.26
C LYS A 364 -28.00 -3.92 -12.91
N GLU A 365 -28.31 -4.77 -13.89
CA GLU A 365 -27.30 -5.47 -14.68
C GLU A 365 -26.27 -4.49 -15.26
N GLY A 366 -24.98 -4.78 -15.09
CA GLY A 366 -23.87 -3.96 -15.56
C GLY A 366 -23.55 -2.71 -14.74
N GLU A 367 -24.41 -2.30 -13.80
CA GLU A 367 -24.12 -1.18 -12.90
C GLU A 367 -23.13 -1.60 -11.81
N HIS A 368 -22.22 -0.68 -11.46
CA HIS A 368 -21.20 -0.92 -10.44
C HIS A 368 -21.76 -0.70 -9.02
N GLY A 369 -21.41 -1.60 -8.10
CA GLY A 369 -21.74 -1.51 -6.69
C GLY A 369 -20.87 -2.46 -5.86
N GLU A 370 -21.11 -2.48 -4.56
CA GLU A 370 -20.45 -3.42 -3.65
C GLU A 370 -21.03 -4.83 -3.84
N VAL A 371 -20.18 -5.84 -3.94
CA VAL A 371 -20.62 -7.25 -3.95
C VAL A 371 -20.96 -7.65 -2.52
N CYS A 372 -22.22 -7.92 -2.25
CA CYS A 372 -22.72 -8.28 -0.93
C CYS A 372 -23.24 -9.72 -0.94
N MET A 373 -23.11 -10.39 0.19
CA MET A 373 -23.52 -11.79 0.36
C MET A 373 -24.51 -11.94 1.50
N SER A 374 -25.50 -12.81 1.36
CA SER A 374 -26.42 -13.19 2.43
C SER A 374 -26.56 -14.70 2.51
N GLY A 375 -27.09 -15.17 3.63
CA GLY A 375 -27.37 -16.59 3.86
C GLY A 375 -26.68 -17.17 5.10
N PRO A 376 -26.98 -18.43 5.43
CA PRO A 376 -26.48 -19.10 6.62
C PRO A 376 -24.99 -19.47 6.58
N VAL A 377 -24.27 -19.18 5.49
CA VAL A 377 -22.82 -19.40 5.35
C VAL A 377 -21.97 -18.24 5.89
N LEU A 378 -22.62 -17.14 6.29
CA LEU A 378 -21.92 -15.98 6.83
C LEU A 378 -21.38 -16.23 8.23
N ALA A 379 -20.25 -15.59 8.54
CA ALA A 379 -19.71 -15.50 9.89
C ALA A 379 -20.65 -14.74 10.83
N ASP A 380 -20.59 -15.06 12.12
CA ASP A 380 -21.41 -14.41 13.16
C ASP A 380 -20.91 -12.99 13.49
N GLY A 381 -19.73 -12.61 12.96
CA GLY A 381 -19.16 -11.27 13.07
C GLY A 381 -17.67 -11.29 13.36
N TYR A 382 -17.18 -10.15 13.87
CA TYR A 382 -15.81 -9.99 14.34
C TYR A 382 -15.75 -10.10 15.87
N LEU A 383 -14.87 -10.98 16.37
CA LEU A 383 -14.63 -11.19 17.79
C LEU A 383 -14.27 -9.86 18.48
N ASN A 384 -14.94 -9.60 19.60
CA ASN A 384 -14.76 -8.40 20.43
C ASN A 384 -14.84 -7.06 19.66
N ASN A 385 -15.50 -7.04 18.51
CA ASN A 385 -15.57 -5.85 17.66
C ASN A 385 -16.99 -5.61 17.10
N PRO A 386 -17.95 -5.23 17.97
CA PRO A 386 -19.34 -5.03 17.59
C PRO A 386 -19.53 -3.88 16.58
N GLU A 387 -18.68 -2.85 16.63
CA GLU A 387 -18.77 -1.71 15.71
C GLU A 387 -18.43 -2.10 14.27
N GLU A 388 -17.30 -2.80 14.06
CA GLU A 388 -16.94 -3.26 12.72
C GLU A 388 -17.88 -4.37 12.25
N THR A 389 -18.43 -5.17 13.17
CA THR A 389 -19.46 -6.16 12.85
C THR A 389 -20.71 -5.48 12.33
N ALA A 390 -21.25 -4.48 13.04
CA ALA A 390 -22.42 -3.72 12.58
C ALA A 390 -22.16 -2.93 11.29
N LYS A 391 -20.90 -2.56 11.00
CA LYS A 391 -20.52 -1.92 9.73
C LYS A 391 -20.49 -2.91 8.57
N ALA A 392 -20.02 -4.13 8.79
CA ALA A 392 -19.85 -5.14 7.75
C ALA A 392 -21.12 -5.98 7.51
N PHE A 393 -21.89 -6.26 8.56
CA PHE A 393 -23.10 -7.07 8.52
C PHE A 393 -24.32 -6.17 8.76
N LYS A 394 -25.03 -5.81 7.70
CA LYS A 394 -26.15 -4.86 7.73
C LYS A 394 -27.35 -5.43 7.00
N LYS A 395 -28.54 -5.30 7.59
CA LYS A 395 -29.81 -5.71 6.97
C LYS A 395 -29.79 -7.17 6.42
N GLY A 396 -29.05 -8.07 7.06
CA GLY A 396 -28.91 -9.47 6.63
C GLY A 396 -27.85 -9.72 5.55
N TRP A 397 -27.11 -8.69 5.13
CA TRP A 397 -26.05 -8.77 4.12
C TRP A 397 -24.68 -8.50 4.74
N PHE A 398 -23.70 -9.29 4.32
CA PHE A 398 -22.29 -9.01 4.52
C PHE A 398 -21.76 -8.17 3.34
N HIS A 399 -21.24 -7.00 3.67
CA HIS A 399 -20.58 -6.04 2.79
C HIS A 399 -19.10 -6.39 2.64
N SER A 400 -18.71 -6.96 1.49
CA SER A 400 -17.38 -7.52 1.25
C SER A 400 -16.24 -6.50 1.22
N GLY A 401 -16.56 -5.23 0.93
CA GLY A 401 -15.61 -4.20 0.52
C GLY A 401 -15.07 -4.37 -0.90
N ASP A 402 -15.58 -5.31 -1.68
CA ASP A 402 -15.23 -5.53 -3.09
C ASP A 402 -16.25 -4.84 -4.01
N LEU A 403 -15.75 -4.04 -4.95
CA LEU A 403 -16.53 -3.41 -6.00
C LEU A 403 -16.67 -4.37 -7.18
N GLY A 404 -17.88 -4.49 -7.72
CA GLY A 404 -18.19 -5.38 -8.82
C GLY A 404 -19.47 -5.01 -9.55
N TYR A 405 -19.87 -5.89 -10.45
CA TYR A 405 -21.15 -5.85 -11.18
C TYR A 405 -21.58 -7.27 -11.54
N PHE A 406 -22.78 -7.42 -12.09
CA PHE A 406 -23.25 -8.70 -12.62
C PHE A 406 -23.76 -8.58 -14.05
N LYS A 407 -23.79 -9.72 -14.76
CA LYS A 407 -24.44 -9.91 -16.06
C LYS A 407 -25.29 -11.17 -16.05
N ILE A 408 -26.39 -11.16 -16.79
CA ILE A 408 -27.21 -12.36 -17.02
C ILE A 408 -26.67 -13.03 -18.28
N ILE A 409 -26.15 -14.25 -18.12
CA ILE A 409 -25.63 -15.07 -19.21
C ILE A 409 -26.33 -16.41 -19.16
N ASP A 410 -27.01 -16.78 -20.25
CA ASP A 410 -27.75 -18.04 -20.38
C ASP A 410 -28.73 -18.28 -19.22
N GLY A 411 -29.43 -17.21 -18.80
CA GLY A 411 -30.42 -17.25 -17.72
C GLY A 411 -29.86 -17.29 -16.30
N LYS A 412 -28.54 -17.19 -16.12
CA LYS A 412 -27.88 -17.18 -14.80
C LYS A 412 -27.17 -15.86 -14.55
N LYS A 413 -27.13 -15.44 -13.28
CA LYS A 413 -26.47 -14.21 -12.84
C LYS A 413 -24.99 -14.49 -12.56
N TYR A 414 -24.13 -14.00 -13.44
CA TYR A 414 -22.68 -14.09 -13.32
C TYR A 414 -22.12 -12.80 -12.73
N PHE A 415 -21.22 -12.92 -11.76
CA PHE A 415 -20.63 -11.79 -11.04
C PHE A 415 -19.20 -11.51 -11.52
N PHE A 416 -18.80 -10.25 -11.40
CA PHE A 416 -17.50 -9.74 -11.84
C PHE A 416 -16.94 -8.82 -10.77
N LEU A 417 -15.63 -8.91 -10.55
CA LEU A 417 -14.91 -8.02 -9.63
C LEU A 417 -14.16 -6.95 -10.40
N ILE A 418 -14.20 -5.73 -9.90
CA ILE A 418 -13.42 -4.59 -10.39
C ILE A 418 -12.20 -4.36 -9.50
N GLY A 419 -12.37 -4.48 -8.18
CA GLY A 419 -11.31 -4.27 -7.20
C GLY A 419 -11.87 -4.06 -5.81
N ARG A 420 -11.01 -3.76 -4.83
CA ARG A 420 -11.44 -3.38 -3.48
C ARG A 420 -11.85 -1.92 -3.46
N ILE A 421 -12.98 -1.57 -2.85
CA ILE A 421 -13.46 -0.18 -2.74
C ILE A 421 -12.37 0.75 -2.18
N LYS A 422 -11.58 0.28 -1.21
CA LYS A 422 -10.49 1.04 -0.58
C LYS A 422 -9.20 1.10 -1.40
N GLU A 423 -9.08 0.30 -2.47
CA GLU A 423 -7.89 0.21 -3.32
C GLU A 423 -8.13 0.75 -4.74
N ILE A 424 -9.38 1.08 -5.09
CA ILE A 424 -9.70 1.77 -6.34
C ILE A 424 -8.91 3.09 -6.39
N ILE A 425 -8.25 3.33 -7.52
CA ILE A 425 -7.55 4.58 -7.75
C ILE A 425 -8.57 5.59 -8.26
N ILE A 426 -8.72 6.71 -7.55
CA ILE A 426 -9.66 7.77 -7.91
C ILE A 426 -8.89 8.91 -8.54
N LYS A 427 -8.71 8.84 -9.86
CA LYS A 427 -8.00 9.85 -10.65
C LYS A 427 -9.00 10.79 -11.29
N GLY A 428 -9.01 12.06 -10.88
CA GLY A 428 -9.90 13.08 -11.44
C GLY A 428 -11.39 12.76 -11.34
N GLY A 429 -11.80 11.98 -10.32
CA GLY A 429 -13.18 11.52 -10.12
C GLY A 429 -13.54 10.23 -10.88
N VAL A 430 -12.60 9.60 -11.58
CA VAL A 430 -12.80 8.33 -12.29
C VAL A 430 -12.20 7.18 -11.48
N ASN A 431 -12.98 6.12 -11.28
CA ASN A 431 -12.56 4.89 -10.59
C ASN A 431 -11.78 3.99 -11.55
N LEU A 432 -10.49 3.81 -11.30
CA LEU A 432 -9.62 2.94 -12.07
C LEU A 432 -9.34 1.65 -11.29
N SER A 433 -9.43 0.51 -11.98
CA SER A 433 -9.10 -0.80 -11.41
C SER A 433 -7.58 -1.02 -11.45
N PRO A 434 -6.89 -1.14 -10.30
CA PRO A 434 -5.48 -1.49 -10.30
C PRO A 434 -5.19 -2.79 -11.04
N SER A 435 -6.04 -3.81 -10.87
CA SER A 435 -5.81 -5.12 -11.46
C SER A 435 -6.01 -5.15 -12.96
N ALA A 436 -6.95 -4.38 -13.53
CA ALA A 436 -7.02 -4.24 -14.99
C ALA A 436 -5.73 -3.64 -15.59
N ILE A 437 -5.10 -2.70 -14.87
CA ILE A 437 -3.82 -2.10 -15.28
C ILE A 437 -2.67 -3.09 -15.09
N GLU A 438 -2.64 -3.83 -13.98
CA GLU A 438 -1.67 -4.91 -13.72
C GLU A 438 -1.68 -5.95 -14.87
N ASP A 439 -2.86 -6.46 -15.24
CA ASP A 439 -3.06 -7.41 -16.34
C ASP A 439 -2.52 -6.87 -17.66
N SER A 440 -2.84 -5.61 -17.97
CA SER A 440 -2.37 -4.94 -19.18
C SER A 440 -0.85 -4.80 -19.21
N LEU A 441 -0.22 -4.42 -18.10
CA LEU A 441 1.23 -4.32 -18.02
C LEU A 441 1.91 -5.67 -18.22
N LEU A 442 1.43 -6.73 -17.56
CA LEU A 442 1.98 -8.08 -17.72
C LEU A 442 1.87 -8.58 -19.17
N LYS A 443 0.75 -8.29 -19.83
CA LYS A 443 0.51 -8.67 -21.24
C LYS A 443 1.44 -7.95 -22.21
N ASN A 444 1.60 -6.63 -22.06
CA ASN A 444 2.34 -5.82 -23.02
C ASN A 444 3.86 -5.82 -22.75
N PHE A 445 4.31 -6.17 -21.53
CA PHE A 445 5.71 -6.15 -21.13
C PHE A 445 6.16 -7.50 -20.53
N PRO A 446 6.54 -8.48 -21.37
CA PRO A 446 6.90 -9.83 -20.91
C PRO A 446 8.12 -9.91 -19.98
N GLY A 447 8.89 -8.83 -19.86
CA GLY A 447 10.03 -8.72 -18.93
C GLY A 447 9.63 -8.49 -17.47
N ILE A 448 8.36 -8.19 -17.18
CA ILE A 448 7.82 -8.08 -15.83
C ILE A 448 7.62 -9.50 -15.25
N ASP A 449 8.10 -9.72 -14.03
CA ASP A 449 7.87 -10.91 -13.21
C ASP A 449 6.64 -10.71 -12.30
N GLU A 450 6.61 -9.60 -11.57
CA GLU A 450 5.48 -9.22 -10.71
C GLU A 450 5.14 -7.74 -10.89
N VAL A 451 3.88 -7.37 -10.68
CA VAL A 451 3.43 -5.98 -10.68
C VAL A 451 2.36 -5.74 -9.63
N ALA A 452 2.39 -4.56 -9.02
CA ALA A 452 1.30 -4.01 -8.22
C ALA A 452 1.06 -2.56 -8.61
N VAL A 453 -0.19 -2.24 -8.96
CA VAL A 453 -0.61 -0.88 -9.30
C VAL A 453 -1.23 -0.23 -8.06
N VAL A 454 -0.86 1.02 -7.81
CA VAL A 454 -1.28 1.80 -6.64
C VAL A 454 -1.60 3.23 -7.05
N GLY A 455 -2.57 3.84 -6.37
CA GLY A 455 -2.79 5.29 -6.47
C GLY A 455 -1.63 6.01 -5.79
N ILE A 456 -1.10 7.04 -6.42
CA ILE A 456 -0.09 7.93 -5.84
C ILE A 456 -0.68 9.34 -5.76
N GLU A 457 -0.31 10.10 -4.74
CA GLU A 457 -0.86 11.45 -4.53
C GLU A 457 -0.52 12.39 -5.70
N ASP A 458 -1.53 13.09 -6.22
CA ASP A 458 -1.38 14.13 -7.24
C ASP A 458 -2.22 15.35 -6.88
N VAL A 459 -1.56 16.52 -6.81
CA VAL A 459 -2.17 17.77 -6.34
C VAL A 459 -3.38 18.20 -7.17
N ARG A 460 -3.43 17.84 -8.46
CA ARG A 460 -4.50 18.25 -9.36
C ARG A 460 -5.58 17.19 -9.49
N MET A 461 -5.19 15.92 -9.59
CA MET A 461 -6.11 14.81 -9.88
C MET A 461 -6.61 14.09 -8.62
N GLY A 462 -6.11 14.46 -7.43
CA GLY A 462 -6.29 13.72 -6.19
C GLY A 462 -5.32 12.54 -6.13
N GLU A 463 -5.54 11.55 -7.00
CA GLU A 463 -4.61 10.46 -7.24
C GLU A 463 -4.17 10.37 -8.70
N GLU A 464 -3.06 9.69 -8.92
CA GLU A 464 -2.47 9.36 -10.20
C GLU A 464 -2.01 7.89 -10.18
N VAL A 465 -1.83 7.27 -11.35
CA VAL A 465 -1.47 5.85 -11.42
C VAL A 465 0.04 5.65 -11.22
N GLY A 466 0.42 4.85 -10.22
CA GLY A 466 1.78 4.35 -10.01
C GLY A 466 1.84 2.82 -10.17
N ALA A 467 2.96 2.30 -10.66
CA ALA A 467 3.20 0.85 -10.77
C ALA A 467 4.51 0.44 -10.08
N ALA A 468 4.46 -0.53 -9.20
CA ALA A 468 5.62 -1.21 -8.63
C ALA A 468 5.86 -2.51 -9.40
N ILE A 469 7.01 -2.67 -10.05
CA ILE A 469 7.36 -3.82 -10.88
C ILE A 469 8.57 -4.58 -10.31
N VAL A 470 8.56 -5.89 -10.47
CA VAL A 470 9.72 -6.77 -10.26
C VAL A 470 10.11 -7.29 -11.65
N PRO A 471 11.34 -7.01 -12.14
CA PRO A 471 11.80 -7.54 -13.42
C PRO A 471 12.14 -9.03 -13.33
N LYS A 472 11.98 -9.76 -14.42
CA LYS A 472 12.48 -11.14 -14.53
C LYS A 472 14.01 -11.17 -14.40
N LYS A 473 14.54 -12.30 -13.91
CA LYS A 473 15.99 -12.50 -13.77
C LYS A 473 16.72 -12.23 -15.09
N GLY A 474 17.74 -11.37 -15.03
CA GLY A 474 18.54 -10.97 -16.20
C GLY A 474 17.95 -9.82 -17.03
N ILE A 475 16.78 -9.30 -16.66
CA ILE A 475 16.19 -8.08 -17.24
C ILE A 475 16.57 -6.87 -16.39
N ASP A 476 17.07 -5.82 -17.03
CA ASP A 476 17.29 -4.53 -16.38
C ASP A 476 15.95 -3.82 -16.16
N GLY A 477 15.59 -3.63 -14.89
CA GLY A 477 14.35 -2.96 -14.50
C GLY A 477 14.24 -1.52 -14.99
N GLN A 478 15.35 -0.78 -15.13
CA GLN A 478 15.31 0.60 -15.59
C GLN A 478 15.00 0.69 -17.09
N VAL A 479 15.49 -0.27 -17.88
CA VAL A 479 15.12 -0.42 -19.29
C VAL A 479 13.62 -0.70 -19.41
N LEU A 480 13.10 -1.59 -18.55
CA LEU A 480 11.69 -1.95 -18.53
C LEU A 480 10.79 -0.75 -18.13
N VAL A 481 11.20 0.04 -17.15
CA VAL A 481 10.52 1.31 -16.79
C VAL A 481 10.43 2.23 -18.00
N LYS A 482 11.55 2.44 -18.71
CA LYS A 482 11.58 3.32 -19.89
C LYS A 482 10.63 2.81 -20.98
N GLN A 483 10.65 1.52 -21.27
CA GLN A 483 9.74 0.89 -22.24
C GLN A 483 8.26 1.10 -21.89
N ILE A 484 7.90 0.94 -20.61
CA ILE A 484 6.52 1.13 -20.13
C ILE A 484 6.07 2.58 -20.32
N ILE A 485 6.90 3.54 -19.91
CA ILE A 485 6.58 4.97 -20.03
C ILE A 485 6.48 5.40 -21.50
N GLU A 486 7.42 4.98 -22.36
CA GLU A 486 7.42 5.32 -23.78
C GLU A 486 6.20 4.73 -24.49
N ALA A 487 5.94 3.42 -24.33
CA ALA A 487 4.77 2.79 -24.92
C ALA A 487 3.46 3.37 -24.39
N GLY A 488 3.43 3.81 -23.13
CA GLY A 488 2.31 4.52 -22.54
C GLY A 488 2.05 5.88 -23.18
N GLN A 489 3.10 6.68 -23.39
CA GLN A 489 3.04 7.98 -24.07
C GLN A 489 2.63 7.86 -25.54
N GLU A 490 3.06 6.79 -26.20
CA GLU A 490 2.71 6.48 -27.59
C GLU A 490 1.33 5.82 -27.75
N GLY A 491 0.63 5.52 -26.65
CA GLY A 491 -0.68 4.86 -26.67
C GLY A 491 -0.63 3.41 -27.18
N LYS A 492 0.51 2.72 -27.02
CA LYS A 492 0.74 1.35 -27.51
C LYS A 492 0.39 0.26 -26.48
N ILE A 493 0.04 0.61 -25.26
CA ILE A 493 -0.35 -0.35 -24.23
C ILE A 493 -1.79 -0.80 -24.46
N THR A 494 -1.98 -2.03 -24.94
CA THR A 494 -3.31 -2.56 -25.24
C THR A 494 -4.08 -2.97 -23.99
N GLY A 495 -5.39 -2.70 -23.94
CA GLY A 495 -6.27 -3.14 -22.84
C GLY A 495 -6.54 -2.09 -21.77
N ILE A 496 -5.88 -0.93 -21.84
CA ILE A 496 -6.15 0.25 -21.00
C ILE A 496 -6.12 1.53 -21.85
N SER A 497 -6.78 2.58 -21.38
CA SER A 497 -6.74 3.91 -22.00
C SER A 497 -5.47 4.68 -21.61
N ALA A 498 -5.13 5.73 -22.37
CA ALA A 498 -4.03 6.65 -22.01
C ALA A 498 -4.20 7.28 -20.61
N TYR A 499 -5.43 7.35 -20.11
CA TYR A 499 -5.75 7.88 -18.79
C TYR A 499 -5.34 6.92 -17.65
N GLU A 500 -5.25 5.63 -17.93
CA GLU A 500 -4.94 4.55 -16.99
C GLU A 500 -3.45 4.17 -16.98
N VAL A 501 -2.67 4.69 -17.91
CA VAL A 501 -1.23 4.43 -18.01
C VAL A 501 -0.52 4.93 -16.74
N PRO A 502 0.36 4.11 -16.11
CA PRO A 502 1.15 4.54 -14.98
C PRO A 502 2.02 5.75 -15.32
N LYS A 503 1.93 6.82 -14.52
CA LYS A 503 2.78 8.01 -14.66
C LYS A 503 4.15 7.83 -14.00
N LYS A 504 4.22 6.95 -13.00
CA LYS A 504 5.47 6.57 -12.34
C LYS A 504 5.55 5.05 -12.22
N VAL A 505 6.72 4.50 -12.51
CA VAL A 505 7.02 3.08 -12.38
C VAL A 505 8.23 2.92 -11.46
N PHE A 506 8.13 2.03 -10.48
CA PHE A 506 9.13 1.79 -9.43
C PHE A 506 9.64 0.35 -9.55
N VAL A 507 10.95 0.16 -9.52
CA VAL A 507 11.57 -1.16 -9.58
C VAL A 507 11.79 -1.70 -8.16
N PHE A 508 11.35 -2.93 -7.92
CA PHE A 508 11.53 -3.65 -6.66
C PHE A 508 12.25 -4.98 -6.90
N GLU A 509 12.97 -5.46 -5.90
CA GLU A 509 13.51 -6.84 -5.89
C GLU A 509 12.42 -7.88 -5.61
N SER A 510 11.46 -7.54 -4.75
CA SER A 510 10.28 -8.36 -4.45
C SER A 510 9.14 -7.50 -3.87
N LEU A 511 7.90 -7.92 -4.12
CA LEU A 511 6.72 -7.28 -3.55
C LEU A 511 6.30 -7.93 -2.21
N PRO A 512 5.76 -7.16 -1.25
CA PRO A 512 5.16 -7.72 -0.04
C PRO A 512 4.03 -8.71 -0.38
N LYS A 513 4.03 -9.91 0.21
CA LYS A 513 3.02 -10.96 -0.04
C LYS A 513 2.46 -11.55 1.25
N THR A 514 1.28 -12.18 1.24
CA THR A 514 0.66 -13.00 2.33
C THR A 514 1.26 -14.42 2.40
N SER A 515 0.97 -15.23 3.44
CA SER A 515 1.50 -16.61 3.56
C SER A 515 0.99 -17.51 2.45
N THR A 516 -0.13 -17.12 1.85
CA THR A 516 -0.71 -17.74 0.66
C THR A 516 -0.09 -17.25 -0.65
N GLY A 517 0.85 -16.29 -0.63
CA GLY A 517 1.52 -15.76 -1.83
C GLY A 517 0.87 -14.51 -2.45
N LYS A 518 -0.28 -14.04 -1.95
CA LYS A 518 -1.00 -12.87 -2.48
C LYS A 518 -0.23 -11.57 -2.22
N ILE A 519 -0.03 -10.73 -3.24
CA ILE A 519 0.57 -9.40 -3.09
C ILE A 519 -0.26 -8.52 -2.13
N GLN A 520 0.40 -7.86 -1.19
CA GLN A 520 -0.19 -6.90 -0.26
C GLN A 520 -0.06 -5.49 -0.85
N ARG A 521 -1.04 -5.09 -1.67
CA ARG A 521 -1.07 -3.78 -2.36
C ARG A 521 -0.95 -2.60 -1.42
N PHE A 522 -1.61 -2.66 -0.26
CA PHE A 522 -1.52 -1.60 0.74
C PHE A 522 -0.08 -1.41 1.29
N GLU A 523 0.61 -2.50 1.65
CA GLU A 523 2.01 -2.43 2.08
C GLU A 523 2.93 -2.00 0.93
N THR A 524 2.58 -2.37 -0.31
CA THR A 524 3.27 -1.88 -1.50
C THR A 524 3.08 -0.37 -1.68
N LYS A 525 1.85 0.15 -1.51
CA LYS A 525 1.56 1.59 -1.55
C LYS A 525 2.37 2.34 -0.50
N LYS A 526 2.44 1.86 0.75
CA LYS A 526 3.32 2.44 1.78
C LYS A 526 4.78 2.53 1.34
N LYS A 527 5.33 1.46 0.73
CA LYS A 527 6.70 1.47 0.21
C LYS A 527 6.86 2.46 -0.94
N VAL A 528 5.90 2.52 -1.87
CA VAL A 528 5.88 3.50 -2.97
C VAL A 528 5.80 4.93 -2.44
N ASP A 529 4.91 5.21 -1.49
CA ASP A 529 4.76 6.51 -0.85
C ASP A 529 6.03 6.91 -0.09
N LYS A 530 6.70 5.94 0.54
CA LYS A 530 8.01 6.15 1.17
C LYS A 530 9.07 6.48 0.12
N LEU A 531 9.18 5.74 -0.98
CA LEU A 531 10.10 6.05 -2.08
C LEU A 531 9.80 7.41 -2.73
N LEU A 532 8.53 7.80 -2.82
CA LEU A 532 8.12 9.12 -3.31
C LEU A 532 8.56 10.25 -2.37
N LYS A 533 8.59 10.00 -1.06
CA LYS A 533 9.11 10.92 -0.04
C LYS A 533 10.64 10.93 -0.01
N GLU A 534 11.28 9.76 -0.11
CA GLU A 534 12.75 9.61 -0.11
C GLU A 534 13.40 10.07 -1.41
N GLY A 535 12.69 10.00 -2.54
CA GLY A 535 13.09 10.59 -3.82
C GLY A 535 13.11 12.12 -3.82
N GLN A 536 12.74 12.76 -2.70
CA GLN A 536 13.08 14.14 -2.39
C GLN A 536 14.33 14.13 -1.49
N GLU A 537 15.54 14.09 -2.05
CA GLU A 537 16.78 14.22 -1.26
C GLU A 537 16.71 15.49 -0.37
N GLU A 538 16.84 15.33 0.94
CA GLU A 538 16.94 16.44 1.89
C GLU A 538 18.29 17.14 1.67
N LYS A 539 18.29 18.25 0.93
CA LYS A 539 19.51 19.01 0.67
C LYS A 539 20.01 19.61 1.99
N ARG A 540 21.30 19.44 2.27
CA ARG A 540 21.92 20.02 3.46
C ARG A 540 22.53 21.38 3.10
N TYR A 541 21.98 22.41 3.73
CA TYR A 541 22.41 23.80 3.52
C TYR A 541 23.11 24.38 4.74
N PHE A 542 24.20 25.09 4.53
CA PHE A 542 24.83 25.95 5.54
C PHE A 542 24.99 27.38 5.01
N VAL A 543 24.96 28.38 5.91
CA VAL A 543 25.08 29.80 5.54
C VAL A 543 26.25 30.40 6.29
N ARG A 544 27.07 31.21 5.62
CA ARG A 544 28.19 31.95 6.23
C ARG A 544 28.45 33.25 5.50
N GLN A 545 29.21 34.15 6.12
CA GLN A 545 29.75 35.33 5.44
C GLN A 545 30.84 34.90 4.44
N ILE A 546 30.88 35.56 3.28
CA ILE A 546 31.91 35.46 2.24
C ILE A 546 32.87 36.64 2.43
N LEU A 547 34.17 36.36 2.46
CA LEU A 547 35.22 37.35 2.65
C LEU A 547 35.76 37.87 1.31
N SER A 548 36.27 39.10 1.29
CA SER A 548 36.86 39.73 0.09
C SER A 548 38.09 38.99 -0.46
N THR A 549 38.74 38.15 0.37
CA THR A 549 39.88 37.32 -0.02
C THR A 549 39.48 36.01 -0.72
N GLU A 550 38.19 35.65 -0.76
CA GLU A 550 37.70 34.38 -1.33
C GLU A 550 37.37 34.49 -2.83
N THR A 551 38.37 34.77 -3.66
CA THR A 551 38.23 35.13 -5.09
C THR A 551 37.36 34.15 -5.91
N GLU A 552 37.51 32.83 -5.73
CA GLU A 552 36.73 31.84 -6.49
C GLU A 552 35.24 31.80 -6.08
N ILE A 553 34.97 32.05 -4.80
CA ILE A 553 33.59 32.14 -4.30
C ILE A 553 32.96 33.45 -4.76
N LEU A 554 33.72 34.55 -4.82
CA LEU A 554 33.26 35.82 -5.38
C LEU A 554 32.93 35.74 -6.87
N LYS A 555 33.73 35.00 -7.66
CA LYS A 555 33.38 34.69 -9.06
C LYS A 555 32.04 33.97 -9.14
N THR A 556 31.88 32.90 -8.35
CA THR A 556 30.62 32.14 -8.30
C THR A 556 29.43 33.01 -7.83
N ALA A 557 29.64 33.88 -6.84
CA ALA A 557 28.63 34.82 -6.36
C ALA A 557 28.20 35.82 -7.46
N THR A 558 29.17 36.31 -8.23
CA THR A 558 28.94 37.22 -9.37
C THR A 558 28.13 36.53 -10.46
N GLU A 559 28.45 35.27 -10.79
CA GLU A 559 27.68 34.45 -11.74
C GLU A 559 26.23 34.27 -11.29
N ILE A 560 26.00 33.85 -10.05
CA ILE A 560 24.66 33.62 -9.49
C ILE A 560 23.82 34.91 -9.53
N ASN A 561 24.44 36.05 -9.21
CA ASN A 561 23.77 37.34 -9.30
C ASN A 561 23.39 37.69 -10.73
N ASN A 562 24.31 37.51 -11.67
CA ASN A 562 24.11 37.89 -13.07
C ASN A 562 23.12 36.98 -13.78
N GLU A 563 23.03 35.69 -13.40
CA GLU A 563 21.98 34.78 -13.82
C GLU A 563 20.60 35.25 -13.32
N ARG A 564 20.50 35.68 -12.06
CA ARG A 564 19.22 36.09 -11.45
C ARG A 564 18.74 37.45 -11.95
N PHE A 565 19.66 38.39 -12.16
CA PHE A 565 19.33 39.79 -12.39
C PHE A 565 19.51 40.25 -13.84
N ALA A 566 19.90 39.39 -14.79
CA ALA A 566 20.00 39.74 -16.21
C ALA A 566 18.76 40.53 -16.70
N PRO A 567 18.93 41.72 -17.32
CA PRO A 567 20.19 42.30 -17.85
C PRO A 567 21.06 43.08 -16.84
N LEU A 568 20.63 43.24 -15.59
CA LEU A 568 21.27 44.02 -14.52
C LEU A 568 22.48 43.28 -13.92
N LYS A 569 23.54 43.15 -14.73
CA LYS A 569 24.77 42.45 -14.34
C LYS A 569 25.66 43.35 -13.48
N ALA A 570 26.32 42.74 -12.50
CA ALA A 570 27.37 43.33 -11.68
C ALA A 570 28.73 42.72 -12.09
N PRO A 571 29.81 43.52 -12.17
CA PRO A 571 31.16 43.00 -12.37
C PRO A 571 31.70 42.36 -11.07
N LEU A 572 32.74 41.54 -11.21
CA LEU A 572 33.42 40.92 -10.07
C LEU A 572 33.98 41.95 -9.08
N SER A 573 34.45 43.10 -9.56
CA SER A 573 34.97 44.19 -8.72
C SER A 573 33.90 44.75 -7.76
N GLU A 574 32.64 44.82 -8.20
CA GLU A 574 31.52 45.24 -7.36
C GLU A 574 31.26 44.20 -6.25
N PHE A 575 31.29 42.91 -6.57
CA PHE A 575 31.12 41.83 -5.58
C PHE A 575 32.28 41.76 -4.58
N ALA A 576 33.51 42.02 -5.01
CA ALA A 576 34.65 42.17 -4.12
C ALA A 576 34.43 43.35 -3.15
N SER A 577 33.96 44.49 -3.67
CA SER A 577 33.63 45.67 -2.86
C SER A 577 32.50 45.39 -1.86
N ARG A 578 31.44 44.68 -2.26
CA ARG A 578 30.35 44.24 -1.36
C ARG A 578 30.83 43.37 -0.20
N ALA A 579 31.83 42.51 -0.45
CA ALA A 579 32.42 41.63 0.57
C ALA A 579 33.42 42.36 1.48
N GLU A 580 34.10 43.38 0.96
CA GLU A 580 35.07 44.21 1.70
C GLU A 580 34.39 45.26 2.57
N ASN A 581 33.45 46.02 1.99
CA ASN A 581 32.82 47.16 2.63
C ASN A 581 31.49 46.81 3.33
N GLY A 582 30.78 45.80 2.85
CA GLY A 582 29.47 45.38 3.36
C GLY A 582 29.48 44.03 4.07
N VAL A 583 28.31 43.40 4.12
CA VAL A 583 28.12 42.03 4.63
C VAL A 583 27.59 41.17 3.50
N LEU A 584 28.45 40.34 2.92
CA LEU A 584 28.07 39.39 1.89
C LEU A 584 27.84 38.01 2.52
N LEU A 585 26.58 37.56 2.60
CA LEU A 585 26.21 36.23 3.07
C LEU A 585 26.10 35.26 1.89
N GLY A 586 26.57 34.03 2.07
CA GLY A 586 26.48 32.94 1.11
C GLY A 586 25.79 31.72 1.70
N VAL A 587 24.89 31.10 0.96
CA VAL A 587 24.27 29.81 1.28
C VAL A 587 24.87 28.73 0.38
N PHE A 588 25.34 27.67 1.03
CA PHE A 588 26.08 26.57 0.43
C PHE A 588 25.29 25.29 0.58
N GLU A 589 25.20 24.54 -0.50
CA GLU A 589 24.69 23.17 -0.50
C GLU A 589 25.88 22.21 -0.46
N GLU A 590 25.79 21.16 0.36
CA GLU A 590 26.92 20.27 0.67
C GLU A 590 27.57 19.64 -0.58
N LYS A 591 26.80 19.35 -1.64
CA LYS A 591 27.30 18.76 -2.88
C LYS A 591 27.61 19.82 -3.97
N LEU A 592 26.84 20.91 -4.03
CA LEU A 592 26.89 21.89 -5.12
C LEU A 592 27.73 23.15 -4.81
N GLY A 593 28.18 23.33 -3.57
CA GLY A 593 28.89 24.53 -3.14
C GLY A 593 27.96 25.75 -3.03
N LEU A 594 28.44 26.95 -3.39
CA LEU A 594 27.65 28.17 -3.28
C LEU A 594 26.43 28.13 -4.22
N VAL A 595 25.23 28.26 -3.66
CA VAL A 595 23.96 28.25 -4.42
C VAL A 595 23.16 29.55 -4.30
N GLY A 596 23.59 30.47 -3.44
CA GLY A 596 22.97 31.78 -3.32
C GLY A 596 23.74 32.77 -2.46
N THR A 597 23.45 34.05 -2.63
CA THR A 597 24.07 35.15 -1.89
C THR A 597 23.06 36.21 -1.46
N LEU A 598 23.38 36.92 -0.39
CA LEU A 598 22.67 38.10 0.08
C LEU A 598 23.69 39.19 0.44
N SER A 599 23.61 40.34 -0.22
CA SER A 599 24.42 41.52 0.11
C SER A 599 23.64 42.43 1.06
N CYS A 600 24.28 42.82 2.16
CA CYS A 600 23.73 43.74 3.14
C CYS A 600 24.71 44.89 3.42
N ILE A 601 24.17 46.03 3.84
CA ILE A 601 24.90 47.21 4.26
C ILE A 601 24.36 47.69 5.61
N ARG A 602 25.23 48.22 6.46
CA ARG A 602 24.85 48.85 7.72
C ARG A 602 24.75 50.36 7.54
N LEU A 603 23.66 50.95 8.01
CA LEU A 603 23.41 52.38 7.98
C LEU A 603 22.88 52.82 9.35
N LYS A 604 22.97 54.12 9.66
CA LYS A 604 22.18 54.70 10.74
C LYS A 604 20.69 54.65 10.37
N SER A 605 19.81 54.36 11.33
CA SER A 605 18.36 54.28 11.10
C SER A 605 17.81 55.56 10.42
N GLN A 606 18.28 56.74 10.83
CA GLN A 606 17.94 58.03 10.20
C GLN A 606 18.35 58.12 8.71
N ILE A 607 19.50 57.52 8.35
CA ILE A 607 19.97 57.45 6.97
C ILE A 607 19.10 56.45 6.18
N ALA A 608 18.78 55.29 6.77
CA ALA A 608 17.89 54.30 6.16
C ALA A 608 16.47 54.87 5.89
N GLU A 609 15.95 55.72 6.78
CA GLU A 609 14.67 56.42 6.63
C GLU A 609 14.67 57.45 5.48
N SER A 610 15.79 58.12 5.28
CA SER A 610 15.96 59.16 4.27
C SER A 610 16.33 58.65 2.88
N LEU A 611 16.50 57.33 2.70
CA LEU A 611 16.73 56.72 1.39
C LEU A 611 15.63 57.09 0.40
N THR A 612 16.04 57.51 -0.80
CA THR A 612 15.15 57.84 -1.92
C THR A 612 15.45 57.06 -3.20
N SER A 613 16.66 56.48 -3.35
CA SER A 613 17.06 55.75 -4.56
C SER A 613 17.93 54.53 -4.27
N TRP A 614 18.06 53.66 -5.27
CA TRP A 614 19.01 52.53 -5.25
C TRP A 614 20.46 53.00 -5.11
N GLU A 615 20.81 54.10 -5.77
CA GLU A 615 22.15 54.70 -5.72
C GLU A 615 22.50 55.13 -4.30
N GLN A 616 21.60 55.83 -3.60
CA GLN A 616 21.82 56.23 -2.21
C GLN A 616 21.91 55.04 -1.25
N ALA A 617 21.14 53.98 -1.52
CA ALA A 617 21.12 52.80 -0.67
C ALA A 617 22.36 51.92 -0.82
N THR A 618 23.00 51.94 -1.98
CA THR A 618 24.03 50.95 -2.34
C THR A 618 25.35 51.54 -2.85
N ASP A 619 25.45 52.86 -3.01
CA ASP A 619 26.60 53.54 -3.62
C ASP A 619 27.01 52.87 -4.95
N GLY A 620 26.07 52.87 -5.91
CA GLY A 620 26.27 52.21 -7.19
C GLY A 620 26.47 50.69 -7.10
N GLY A 621 26.02 50.05 -6.02
CA GLY A 621 26.20 48.62 -5.75
C GLY A 621 27.50 48.24 -5.06
N THR A 622 28.40 49.20 -4.82
CA THR A 622 29.73 48.98 -4.20
C THR A 622 29.70 48.98 -2.67
N LEU A 623 28.67 49.57 -2.07
CA LEU A 623 28.44 49.66 -0.62
C LEU A 623 29.53 50.44 0.14
N GLN A 624 30.24 51.40 -0.48
CA GLN A 624 31.25 52.20 0.24
C GLN A 624 30.63 53.14 1.29
N ASN A 625 29.34 53.42 1.17
CA ASN A 625 28.56 54.18 2.15
C ASN A 625 28.23 53.37 3.44
N ASN A 626 28.83 52.20 3.65
CA ASN A 626 28.61 51.37 4.82
C ASN A 626 29.11 52.07 6.10
N ASP A 627 28.26 52.10 7.12
CA ASP A 627 28.62 52.56 8.47
C ASP A 627 28.76 51.34 9.41
N PRO A 628 30.00 50.96 9.81
CA PRO A 628 30.23 49.89 10.77
C PRO A 628 29.59 50.10 12.16
N ASN A 629 29.11 51.30 12.47
CA ASN A 629 28.37 51.64 13.68
C ASN A 629 26.87 51.86 13.42
N GLY A 630 26.39 51.55 12.21
CA GLY A 630 24.98 51.60 11.83
C GLY A 630 24.11 50.66 12.66
N ASP A 631 22.93 51.13 13.03
CA ASP A 631 21.91 50.43 13.81
C ASP A 631 20.75 49.86 12.96
N ALA A 632 20.83 50.02 11.64
CA ALA A 632 19.96 49.38 10.65
C ALA A 632 20.79 48.53 9.65
N LEU A 633 20.37 47.29 9.42
CA LEU A 633 20.92 46.39 8.39
C LEU A 633 19.98 46.39 7.18
N VAL A 634 20.44 46.94 6.06
CA VAL A 634 19.69 46.99 4.80
C VAL A 634 20.17 45.85 3.89
N CYS A 635 19.27 44.91 3.59
CA CYS A 635 19.48 43.78 2.68
C CYS A 635 19.15 44.24 1.25
N VAL A 636 20.16 44.38 0.38
CA VAL A 636 20.04 45.12 -0.89
C VAL A 636 20.04 44.26 -2.15
N ALA A 637 20.54 43.02 -2.08
CA ALA A 637 20.52 42.11 -3.23
C ALA A 637 20.51 40.65 -2.77
N ILE A 638 19.44 39.90 -3.08
CA ILE A 638 19.33 38.46 -2.84
C ILE A 638 19.30 37.67 -4.16
N SER A 639 20.21 36.71 -4.30
CA SER A 639 20.42 35.93 -5.52
C SER A 639 20.51 34.45 -5.20
N VAL A 640 19.71 33.59 -5.86
CA VAL A 640 19.75 32.13 -5.66
C VAL A 640 19.66 31.42 -7.02
N ARG A 641 20.41 30.32 -7.21
CA ARG A 641 20.37 29.51 -8.43
C ARG A 641 18.99 28.85 -8.57
N LEU A 642 18.40 28.93 -9.77
CA LEU A 642 17.13 28.29 -10.11
C LEU A 642 17.38 26.84 -10.56
N SER A 643 16.59 25.88 -10.07
CA SER A 643 16.74 24.44 -10.39
C SER A 643 16.22 24.04 -11.77
N LYS A 644 15.64 24.97 -12.53
CA LYS A 644 15.24 24.79 -13.93
C LYS A 644 15.71 26.02 -14.69
N LYS A 645 16.27 25.84 -15.89
CA LYS A 645 16.36 26.89 -16.91
C LYS A 645 14.93 27.34 -17.20
N GLY A 646 14.45 28.34 -16.44
CA GLY A 646 13.23 29.04 -16.77
C GLY A 646 13.49 29.80 -18.06
N GLU A 647 12.71 29.51 -19.09
CA GLU A 647 12.64 30.33 -20.29
C GLU A 647 12.43 31.79 -19.86
N GLN A 648 13.38 32.65 -20.21
CA GLN A 648 13.18 34.09 -20.12
C GLN A 648 12.03 34.42 -21.08
N GLN A 649 10.89 34.84 -20.55
CA GLN A 649 9.88 35.48 -21.36
C GLN A 649 10.50 36.77 -21.91
N ASN A 650 10.81 36.78 -23.20
CA ASN A 650 11.05 38.02 -23.93
C ASN A 650 9.82 38.90 -23.73
N LEU A 651 9.96 39.96 -22.92
CA LEU A 651 8.95 40.99 -22.77
C LEU A 651 8.75 41.65 -24.14
N GLN A 652 7.81 41.15 -24.93
CA GLN A 652 7.47 41.76 -26.23
C GLN A 652 7.02 43.20 -26.00
N THR A 653 7.69 44.13 -26.66
CA THR A 653 7.52 45.58 -26.51
C THR A 653 6.69 46.23 -27.63
N ASN A 654 6.18 45.46 -28.58
CA ASN A 654 5.51 46.04 -29.75
C ASN A 654 4.07 46.47 -29.40
N GLY A 655 3.83 47.79 -29.43
CA GLY A 655 2.49 48.39 -29.41
C GLY A 655 1.97 48.96 -28.08
N ILE A 656 2.80 49.05 -27.02
CA ILE A 656 2.36 49.56 -25.71
C ILE A 656 2.72 51.05 -25.56
N ASP A 657 1.71 51.88 -25.27
CA ASP A 657 1.85 53.31 -24.99
C ASP A 657 2.58 53.53 -23.64
N LYS A 658 3.82 54.04 -23.73
CA LYS A 658 4.71 54.23 -22.56
C LYS A 658 4.23 55.33 -21.62
N GLU A 659 3.57 56.37 -22.13
CA GLU A 659 3.09 57.49 -21.30
C GLU A 659 1.91 57.04 -20.45
N LYS A 660 0.96 56.29 -21.04
CA LYS A 660 -0.15 55.67 -20.29
C LYS A 660 0.34 54.68 -19.25
N LEU A 661 1.35 53.88 -19.57
CA LEU A 661 1.93 52.92 -18.64
C LEU A 661 2.57 53.64 -17.42
N ALA A 662 3.27 54.76 -17.65
CA ALA A 662 3.88 55.56 -16.59
C ALA A 662 2.84 56.27 -15.72
N GLN A 663 1.75 56.78 -16.31
CA GLN A 663 0.65 57.36 -15.54
C GLN A 663 -0.04 56.31 -14.67
N LEU A 664 -0.38 55.14 -15.25
CA LEU A 664 -1.01 54.06 -14.52
C LEU A 664 -0.11 53.49 -13.40
N ALA A 665 1.21 53.49 -13.61
CA ALA A 665 2.17 53.10 -12.59
C ALA A 665 2.06 53.98 -11.33
N LYS A 666 2.01 55.31 -11.50
CA LYS A 666 1.82 56.26 -10.38
C LYS A 666 0.50 56.03 -9.64
N GLU A 667 -0.58 55.76 -10.38
CA GLU A 667 -1.90 55.53 -9.80
C GLU A 667 -2.03 54.20 -9.05
N LYS A 668 -1.26 53.18 -9.44
CA LYS A 668 -1.44 51.80 -8.97
C LYS A 668 -0.36 51.31 -8.03
N ILE A 669 0.79 51.99 -7.93
CA ILE A 669 1.93 51.51 -7.16
C ILE A 669 1.57 51.28 -5.68
N GLU A 670 0.91 52.23 -5.02
CA GLU A 670 0.55 52.10 -3.59
C GLU A 670 -0.34 50.89 -3.32
N TRP A 671 -1.38 50.68 -4.15
CA TRP A 671 -2.25 49.52 -4.02
C TRP A 671 -1.51 48.22 -4.34
N TYR A 672 -0.76 48.20 -5.44
CA TYR A 672 -0.07 47.00 -5.91
C TYR A 672 0.95 46.50 -4.91
N VAL A 673 1.79 47.40 -4.37
CA VAL A 673 2.81 47.00 -3.40
C VAL A 673 2.21 46.52 -2.09
N ASN A 674 0.98 46.91 -1.74
CA ASN A 674 0.28 46.43 -0.55
C ASN A 674 -0.60 45.19 -0.81
N SER A 675 -0.80 44.83 -2.08
CA SER A 675 -1.52 43.62 -2.47
C SER A 675 -0.63 42.37 -2.39
N ASP A 676 -1.27 41.19 -2.48
CA ASP A 676 -0.60 39.89 -2.57
C ASP A 676 -0.27 39.49 -4.02
N LEU A 677 -0.24 40.43 -4.97
CA LEU A 677 0.04 40.11 -6.38
C LEU A 677 1.54 39.96 -6.67
N ASP A 678 2.42 40.65 -5.94
CA ASP A 678 3.84 40.61 -6.22
C ASP A 678 4.57 39.48 -5.49
N HIS A 679 5.08 38.52 -6.24
CA HIS A 679 5.75 37.33 -5.69
C HIS A 679 7.03 37.66 -4.89
N VAL A 680 7.72 38.78 -5.18
CA VAL A 680 8.93 39.19 -4.45
C VAL A 680 8.56 39.85 -3.13
N LEU A 681 7.54 40.71 -3.11
CA LEU A 681 7.06 41.31 -1.85
C LEU A 681 6.41 40.26 -0.95
N ASN A 682 5.66 39.32 -1.53
CA ASN A 682 5.08 38.18 -0.80
C ASN A 682 6.15 37.28 -0.18
N PHE A 683 7.28 37.08 -0.87
CA PHE A 683 8.42 36.38 -0.28
C PHE A 683 8.82 37.04 1.04
N HIS A 684 8.87 38.38 1.12
CA HIS A 684 9.25 39.10 2.33
C HIS A 684 8.17 39.05 3.45
N ARG A 685 6.88 39.05 3.09
CA ARG A 685 5.74 38.95 4.04
C ARG A 685 5.61 37.61 4.75
N GLN A 686 6.20 36.55 4.20
CA GLN A 686 6.22 35.25 4.88
C GLN A 686 7.09 35.31 6.13
N SER A 687 6.66 34.61 7.18
CA SER A 687 7.41 34.44 8.42
C SER A 687 8.80 33.88 8.17
N LYS A 688 9.82 34.42 8.86
CA LYS A 688 11.21 33.96 8.78
C LYS A 688 11.85 34.04 10.14
N GLY A 689 12.68 33.06 10.47
CA GLY A 689 13.44 33.15 11.72
C GLY A 689 12.56 33.01 12.97
N GLY A 690 11.34 32.47 12.85
CA GLY A 690 10.35 32.48 13.94
C GLY A 690 9.65 33.83 14.17
N LEU A 691 9.88 34.83 13.31
CA LEU A 691 9.21 36.13 13.36
C LEU A 691 8.10 36.22 12.30
N PRO A 692 7.08 37.09 12.52
CA PRO A 692 6.23 37.59 11.44
C PRO A 692 7.08 38.15 10.28
N GLY A 693 6.55 38.07 9.06
CA GLY A 693 7.27 38.60 7.90
C GLY A 693 7.31 40.13 7.87
N ALA A 694 8.06 40.66 6.90
CA ALA A 694 8.23 42.10 6.75
C ALA A 694 6.97 42.78 6.22
N ILE A 695 6.77 44.03 6.64
CA ILE A 695 5.71 44.92 6.16
C ILE A 695 6.28 45.96 5.20
N VAL A 696 5.45 46.48 4.29
CA VAL A 696 5.81 47.61 3.44
C VAL A 696 6.05 48.81 4.35
N TRP A 697 7.26 49.37 4.30
CA TRP A 697 7.65 50.52 5.11
C TRP A 697 7.64 51.80 4.28
N LYS A 698 8.22 51.76 3.08
CA LYS A 698 8.33 52.93 2.19
C LYS A 698 8.39 52.53 0.73
N ILE A 699 7.76 53.30 -0.15
CA ILE A 699 7.87 53.20 -1.61
C ILE A 699 8.83 54.30 -2.07
N LEU A 700 9.77 53.95 -2.94
CA LEU A 700 10.81 54.87 -3.42
C LEU A 700 10.69 55.07 -4.93
N GLU A 701 10.64 56.34 -5.36
CA GLU A 701 10.71 56.77 -6.76
C GLU A 701 12.19 57.01 -7.12
N GLY A 702 12.89 55.95 -7.52
CA GLY A 702 14.36 55.98 -7.64
C GLY A 702 14.99 54.62 -7.94
N GLY A 703 14.32 53.84 -8.81
CA GLY A 703 14.79 52.56 -9.33
C GLY A 703 15.99 52.69 -10.27
N ARG A 704 16.55 51.54 -10.66
CA ARG A 704 17.56 51.50 -11.72
C ARG A 704 16.87 51.71 -13.06
N ASP A 705 17.36 52.61 -13.90
CA ASP A 705 16.79 52.86 -15.24
C ASP A 705 16.73 51.60 -16.11
N GLN A 706 17.69 50.69 -15.91
CA GLN A 706 17.76 49.42 -16.61
C GLN A 706 16.70 48.40 -16.12
N ASP A 707 16.12 48.60 -14.93
CA ASP A 707 15.11 47.71 -14.35
C ASP A 707 13.70 48.09 -14.80
N GLN A 708 13.35 47.60 -16.00
CA GLN A 708 12.05 47.86 -16.58
C GLN A 708 10.91 47.13 -15.85
N SER A 709 11.20 46.08 -15.07
CA SER A 709 10.17 45.24 -14.45
C SER A 709 9.42 45.94 -13.32
N SER A 710 10.13 46.77 -12.56
CA SER A 710 9.58 47.51 -11.40
C SER A 710 9.07 48.91 -11.74
N MET A 711 9.14 49.33 -13.01
CA MET A 711 8.70 50.66 -13.47
C MET A 711 9.38 51.82 -12.71
N GLY A 712 10.63 51.66 -12.29
CA GLY A 712 11.37 52.70 -11.56
C GLY A 712 11.08 52.79 -10.06
N TYR A 713 10.32 51.84 -9.50
CA TYR A 713 10.01 51.80 -8.07
C TYR A 713 10.87 50.79 -7.31
N ASN A 714 11.23 51.14 -6.07
CA ASN A 714 11.72 50.20 -5.05
C ASN A 714 10.80 50.24 -3.83
N VAL A 715 10.87 49.19 -3.01
CA VAL A 715 10.09 49.07 -1.79
C VAL A 715 11.01 48.67 -0.64
N LEU A 716 11.01 49.47 0.43
CA LEU A 716 11.63 49.08 1.69
C LEU A 716 10.63 48.23 2.47
N MET A 717 11.02 47.00 2.76
CA MET A 717 10.25 46.03 3.55
C MET A 717 10.90 45.89 4.93
N LYS A 718 10.23 46.33 6.00
CA LYS A 718 10.80 46.31 7.36
C LYS A 718 10.37 45.05 8.11
N TYR A 719 11.34 44.28 8.59
CA TYR A 719 11.09 43.14 9.47
C TYR A 719 10.77 43.62 10.89
N PRO A 720 10.10 42.78 11.72
CA PRO A 720 9.88 43.10 13.12
C PRO A 720 11.19 43.40 13.86
N GLY A 721 11.11 44.30 14.84
CA GLY A 721 12.26 44.67 15.68
C GLY A 721 12.85 43.46 16.40
N LEU A 722 14.18 43.50 16.62
CA LEU A 722 14.94 42.36 17.14
C LEU A 722 15.09 42.35 18.68
N GLU A 723 14.52 43.33 19.37
CA GLU A 723 14.56 43.41 20.84
C GLU A 723 13.74 42.27 21.47
N ASN A 724 14.35 41.52 22.38
CA ASN A 724 13.71 40.44 23.16
C ASN A 724 13.07 39.29 22.36
N VAL A 725 13.41 39.11 21.07
CA VAL A 725 12.87 38.02 20.24
C VAL A 725 13.92 36.92 19.98
N LYS A 726 13.50 35.65 19.95
CA LYS A 726 14.36 34.52 19.58
C LYS A 726 14.29 34.28 18.08
N ILE A 727 15.45 34.32 17.41
CA ILE A 727 15.55 33.97 15.99
C ILE A 727 15.84 32.48 15.87
N ILE A 728 15.00 31.75 15.14
CA ILE A 728 15.07 30.30 14.94
C ILE A 728 15.39 30.03 13.49
N ARG A 729 16.52 29.36 13.21
CA ARG A 729 16.82 28.87 11.87
C ARG A 729 15.84 27.76 11.49
N SER A 730 15.13 27.91 10.39
CA SER A 730 14.13 26.94 9.94
C SER A 730 14.79 25.73 9.27
N ASN A 731 14.15 24.55 9.33
CA ASN A 731 14.58 23.37 8.57
C ASN A 731 14.11 23.43 7.10
N THR A 732 14.10 24.63 6.51
CA THR A 732 13.58 24.87 5.17
C THR A 732 14.60 24.46 4.10
N GLN A 733 14.09 23.92 3.00
CA GLN A 733 14.86 23.57 1.81
C GLN A 733 14.98 24.74 0.81
N ARG A 734 14.70 25.98 1.26
CA ARG A 734 14.73 27.20 0.43
C ARG A 734 15.93 28.09 0.76
N PRO A 735 16.97 28.14 -0.10
CA PRO A 735 18.18 28.94 0.16
C PRO A 735 17.91 30.43 0.42
N SER A 736 16.89 31.01 -0.23
CA SER A 736 16.53 32.43 -0.06
C SER A 736 15.98 32.74 1.32
N ILE A 737 15.25 31.81 1.96
CA ILE A 737 14.78 31.99 3.34
C ILE A 737 15.97 31.93 4.30
N LEU A 738 16.86 30.94 4.12
CA LEU A 738 18.05 30.76 4.96
C LEU A 738 18.96 31.99 4.97
N LEU A 739 19.12 32.67 3.82
CA LEU A 739 19.91 33.91 3.72
C LEU A 739 19.32 35.05 4.57
N ILE A 740 18.00 35.24 4.55
CA ILE A 740 17.34 36.27 5.35
C ILE A 740 17.38 35.91 6.84
N GLU A 741 17.15 34.65 7.19
CA GLU A 741 17.28 34.19 8.58
C GLU A 741 18.69 34.44 9.12
N GLN A 742 19.71 34.23 8.28
CA GLN A 742 21.08 34.54 8.65
C GLN A 742 21.33 36.04 8.79
N ALA A 743 20.69 36.90 7.98
CA ALA A 743 20.77 38.35 8.15
C ALA A 743 20.11 38.82 9.47
N LEU A 744 18.97 38.24 9.85
CA LEU A 744 18.31 38.50 11.13
C LEU A 744 19.18 38.05 12.31
N LEU A 745 19.83 36.88 12.21
CA LEU A 745 20.78 36.38 13.21
C LEU A 745 22.00 37.30 13.32
N TYR A 746 22.61 37.68 12.20
CA TYR A 746 23.74 38.60 12.16
C TYR A 746 23.40 39.94 12.81
N ALA A 747 22.24 40.53 12.47
CA ALA A 747 21.78 41.78 13.04
C ALA A 747 21.65 41.68 14.56
N LYS A 748 21.02 40.60 15.05
CA LYS A 748 20.88 40.34 16.48
C LYS A 748 22.23 40.18 17.19
N GLU A 749 23.16 39.42 16.62
CA GLU A 749 24.51 39.21 17.18
C GLU A 749 25.33 40.51 17.24
N LYS A 750 25.10 41.44 16.31
CA LYS A 750 25.77 42.73 16.25
C LYS A 750 25.04 43.85 16.99
N GLY A 751 23.93 43.56 17.67
CA GLY A 751 23.13 44.57 18.37
C GLY A 751 22.46 45.59 17.45
N ILE A 752 22.24 45.24 16.19
CA ILE A 752 21.54 46.06 15.19
C ILE A 752 20.04 45.95 15.45
N LYS A 753 19.34 47.09 15.50
CA LYS A 753 17.95 47.16 15.91
C LYS A 753 16.98 46.83 14.78
N GLU A 754 17.33 47.26 13.57
CA GLU A 754 16.43 47.20 12.42
C GLU A 754 17.00 46.33 11.30
N VAL A 755 16.13 45.54 10.66
CA VAL A 755 16.46 44.81 9.44
C VAL A 755 15.45 45.18 8.37
N ILE A 756 15.96 45.71 7.26
CA ILE A 756 15.17 46.23 6.15
C ILE A 756 15.57 45.49 4.89
N ALA A 757 14.62 44.97 4.13
CA ALA A 757 14.88 44.50 2.78
C ALA A 757 14.58 45.61 1.77
N PHE A 758 15.61 46.04 1.05
CA PHE A 758 15.48 46.90 -0.12
C PHE A 758 15.10 46.01 -1.31
N SER A 759 13.84 46.06 -1.69
CA SER A 759 13.23 45.12 -2.63
C SER A 759 12.62 45.84 -3.84
N ARG A 760 12.18 45.05 -4.83
CA ARG A 760 11.57 45.56 -6.07
C ARG A 760 10.26 44.83 -6.40
N PRO A 761 9.21 45.54 -6.84
CA PRO A 761 7.96 44.93 -7.26
C PRO A 761 8.10 44.37 -8.69
N SER A 762 8.77 43.22 -8.82
CA SER A 762 9.21 42.68 -10.13
C SER A 762 8.07 42.28 -11.08
N GLY A 763 6.85 42.05 -10.58
CA GLY A 763 5.68 41.75 -11.43
C GLY A 763 4.91 43.00 -11.88
N PHE A 764 5.32 44.19 -11.44
CA PHE A 764 4.49 45.38 -11.55
C PHE A 764 4.21 45.78 -12.99
N ARG A 765 5.24 45.77 -13.85
CA ARG A 765 5.05 46.09 -15.27
C ARG A 765 4.07 45.14 -15.96
N GLU A 766 4.14 43.85 -15.70
CA GLU A 766 3.23 42.86 -16.30
C GLU A 766 1.80 43.06 -15.82
N TYR A 767 1.63 43.35 -14.53
CA TYR A 767 0.33 43.72 -13.97
C TYR A 767 -0.25 44.95 -14.69
N LEU A 768 0.52 46.04 -14.85
CA LEU A 768 0.05 47.24 -15.55
C LEU A 768 -0.34 46.94 -17.00
N ILE A 769 0.44 46.11 -17.70
CA ILE A 769 0.13 45.69 -19.07
C ILE A 769 -1.19 44.90 -19.10
N SER A 770 -1.45 44.03 -18.12
CA SER A 770 -2.72 43.29 -18.03
C SER A 770 -3.91 44.22 -17.81
N GLN A 771 -3.72 45.31 -17.04
CA GLN A 771 -4.77 46.31 -16.80
C GLN A 771 -5.09 47.15 -18.05
N LEU A 772 -4.09 47.37 -18.92
CA LEU A 772 -4.27 48.08 -20.19
C LEU A 772 -4.90 47.21 -21.29
N LYS A 773 -4.84 45.87 -21.18
CA LYS A 773 -5.49 44.94 -22.12
C LYS A 773 -6.96 44.65 -21.78
N ASN A 774 -7.38 44.93 -20.54
CA ASN A 774 -8.74 44.70 -20.02
C ASN A 774 -9.61 45.98 -20.00
N LYS A 775 -9.09 47.09 -20.55
CA LYS A 775 -9.82 48.33 -20.85
C LYS A 775 -9.78 48.55 -22.36
#